data_AF-A0A1V6DYM5-F1
#
_entry.id   AF-A0A1V6DYM5-F1
#
_cell.length_a   1.000
_cell.length_b   1.000
_cell.length_c   1.000
_cell.angle_alpha   90.00
_cell.angle_beta   90.00
_cell.angle_gamma   90.00
#
_symmetry.space_group_name_H-M   'P 1'
#
loop_
_entity.id
_entity.type
_entity.pdbx_description
1 polymer ?
#
loop_
_entity_poly.entity_id
_entity_poly.type
_entity_poly.pdbx_seq_one_letter_code
_entity_poly.pdbx_strand_id
1 'polypeptide(L)'
;MRGDGDEPMSEDANVALLEKIVADQRTILAKEVNADVTKIPQVWALYKEVQDYYERGMRVPDDVTLLWCDDNWGNIRRLPTAAERARSGGAGIYYHFDYVGGPRNYKWLNTNPLTKIWEQMHLAWQHDATRIWIVNVGDLKPMEFPIEYFLTYAWAPAKWPYERIGEFSEQWAAREFGPTHASEIAALVNGYTKLNGRRKPELIEPGTFSLVNYREAERVLAEWQDLVSRAEKIEAVLPTAAHDAFFQLVLYPIQACANLNELYIAAGRNRLYSVQGRFDTNREAERARQAFDNDAALVQRFHSINGGKWNHQMSQGKFGYVNWQEPPAEVMPAVAILRPNKRAVPAIAFEGRETSWPVWGTPPPKVPSLDVYSQGSRWVELFNRGETPYTFTAVADQPWLKVTPSSGTVLETVRIEISADWSAVPVGNTTAKVTFKPDQGRPLTVTVPIVNPAELRPGSFDGFVEIDHHVAIEAPHFSRAIGDTQTAWHTLPDFGRTLGGVTTSPVLAEPRTPGGDAPRLEYDIHFFSAGEAKVEFQVAPSLDFQPDEPLRFAASFDDEAPQIIRVGTNPNEWEPWGTAVSDGVRRVFSTHQLKGAGRHTLKIWAVTPGVVLERIIIDTGTGRFSGVRPSYLGPVESPRAGTGK
;
A
#
# COMPACT_ATOMS: atom_id res chain seq x y z
N MET A 1 -15.15 28.03 17.00
CA MET A 1 -14.66 27.75 18.37
C MET A 1 -14.78 26.26 18.59
N ARG A 2 -13.77 25.64 19.19
CA ARG A 2 -13.79 24.24 19.62
C ARG A 2 -13.48 24.19 21.13
N GLY A 3 -13.66 23.03 21.77
CA GLY A 3 -13.29 22.86 23.17
C GLY A 3 -11.78 23.09 23.40
N ASP A 4 -11.41 23.25 24.67
CA ASP A 4 -9.99 23.33 25.05
C ASP A 4 -9.25 22.06 24.60
N GLY A 5 -8.01 22.20 24.11
CA GLY A 5 -7.23 21.06 23.62
C GLY A 5 -7.71 20.40 22.32
N ASP A 6 -8.49 21.08 21.48
CA ASP A 6 -9.08 20.53 20.23
C ASP A 6 -10.13 19.42 20.48
N GLU A 7 -10.72 19.41 21.68
CA GLU A 7 -11.79 18.48 22.08
C GLU A 7 -13.17 18.92 21.57
N PRO A 8 -14.09 17.96 21.29
CA PRO A 8 -15.46 18.28 20.93
C PRO A 8 -16.20 18.95 22.11
N MET A 9 -17.07 19.92 21.81
CA MET A 9 -18.04 20.44 22.77
C MET A 9 -19.22 19.44 22.90
N SER A 10 -20.08 19.49 23.92
CA SER A 10 -21.16 18.48 24.12
C SER A 10 -22.35 18.56 23.15
N GLU A 11 -22.81 17.43 22.62
CA GLU A 11 -23.68 17.32 21.41
C GLU A 11 -24.97 18.18 21.42
N ASP A 12 -25.81 18.10 22.46
CA ASP A 12 -27.12 18.77 22.48
C ASP A 12 -27.06 20.29 22.76
N ALA A 13 -25.95 20.78 23.31
CA ALA A 13 -25.77 22.20 23.62
C ALA A 13 -25.12 22.99 22.46
N ASN A 14 -24.66 22.31 21.40
CA ASN A 14 -23.65 22.86 20.49
C ASN A 14 -24.16 23.65 19.30
N VAL A 15 -25.26 23.28 18.64
CA VAL A 15 -25.69 23.98 17.42
C VAL A 15 -26.08 25.43 17.75
N ALA A 16 -26.96 25.61 18.74
CA ALA A 16 -27.39 26.93 19.18
C ALA A 16 -26.23 27.76 19.77
N LEU A 17 -25.31 27.12 20.48
CA LEU A 17 -24.12 27.79 21.01
C LEU A 17 -23.17 28.24 19.89
N LEU A 18 -22.90 27.39 18.90
CA LEU A 18 -22.07 27.71 17.75
C LEU A 18 -22.68 28.82 16.90
N GLU A 19 -23.99 28.75 16.63
CA GLU A 19 -24.70 29.82 15.92
C GLU A 19 -24.62 31.15 16.67
N LYS A 20 -24.77 31.12 18.01
CA LYS A 20 -24.59 32.32 18.84
C LYS A 20 -23.15 32.84 18.79
N ILE A 21 -22.15 31.98 18.94
CA ILE A 21 -20.73 32.36 18.88
C ILE A 21 -20.42 33.03 17.53
N VAL A 22 -20.92 32.47 16.43
CA VAL A 22 -20.70 33.03 15.09
C VAL A 22 -21.43 34.36 14.91
N ALA A 23 -22.65 34.49 15.44
CA ALA A 23 -23.38 35.76 15.43
C ALA A 23 -22.66 36.86 16.24
N ASP A 24 -22.14 36.51 17.42
CA ASP A 24 -21.38 37.42 18.28
C ASP A 24 -20.06 37.83 17.58
N GLN A 25 -19.34 36.88 16.98
CA GLN A 25 -18.13 37.15 16.20
C GLN A 25 -18.40 38.10 15.03
N ARG A 26 -19.49 37.91 14.29
CA ARG A 26 -19.86 38.81 13.18
C ARG A 26 -20.24 40.20 13.65
N THR A 27 -20.91 40.32 14.79
CA THR A 27 -21.22 41.62 15.42
C THR A 27 -19.94 42.37 15.78
N ILE A 28 -18.95 41.67 16.34
CA ILE A 28 -17.63 42.23 16.65
C ILE A 28 -16.94 42.70 15.36
N LEU A 29 -16.90 41.87 14.31
CA LEU A 29 -16.28 42.22 13.03
C LEU A 29 -16.96 43.45 12.38
N ALA A 30 -18.28 43.52 12.43
CA ALA A 30 -19.03 44.66 11.90
C ALA A 30 -18.66 45.97 12.62
N LYS A 31 -18.51 45.91 13.94
CA LYS A 31 -18.22 47.07 14.76
C LYS A 31 -16.76 47.53 14.65
N GLU A 32 -15.82 46.59 14.65
CA GLU A 32 -14.39 46.88 14.83
C GLU A 32 -13.61 46.92 13.49
N VAL A 33 -14.12 46.34 12.41
CA VAL A 33 -13.40 46.23 11.12
C VAL A 33 -14.15 46.92 9.98
N ASN A 34 -15.38 46.51 9.69
CA ASN A 34 -16.19 47.09 8.62
C ASN A 34 -17.68 46.87 8.89
N ALA A 35 -18.47 47.96 8.94
CA ALA A 35 -19.90 47.92 9.21
C ALA A 35 -20.67 46.95 8.28
N ASP A 36 -20.19 46.77 7.05
CA ASP A 36 -20.64 45.71 6.15
C ASP A 36 -19.78 44.45 6.35
N VAL A 37 -20.23 43.57 7.24
CA VAL A 37 -19.51 42.34 7.59
C VAL A 37 -19.30 41.41 6.39
N THR A 38 -20.13 41.51 5.34
CA THR A 38 -20.00 40.66 4.13
C THR A 38 -18.80 41.04 3.26
N LYS A 39 -18.20 42.23 3.49
CA LYS A 39 -16.96 42.66 2.84
C LYS A 39 -15.70 42.18 3.56
N ILE A 40 -15.84 41.52 4.71
CA ILE A 40 -14.73 40.96 5.49
C ILE A 40 -14.59 39.48 5.14
N PRO A 41 -13.48 39.04 4.53
CA PRO A 41 -13.24 37.62 4.26
C PRO A 41 -13.29 36.81 5.56
N GLN A 42 -14.14 35.80 5.59
CA GLN A 42 -14.36 34.93 6.74
C GLN A 42 -14.35 33.48 6.27
N VAL A 43 -13.86 32.60 7.14
CA VAL A 43 -13.78 31.16 6.87
C VAL A 43 -14.25 30.41 8.12
N TRP A 44 -14.99 29.34 7.91
CA TRP A 44 -15.36 28.40 8.96
C TRP A 44 -14.93 26.99 8.55
N ALA A 45 -13.98 26.43 9.31
CA ALA A 45 -13.60 25.02 9.22
C ALA A 45 -14.71 24.13 9.76
N LEU A 46 -15.32 23.34 8.88
CA LEU A 46 -16.31 22.33 9.23
C LEU A 46 -15.58 21.01 9.52
N TYR A 47 -14.90 20.99 10.66
CA TYR A 47 -13.98 19.92 11.03
C TYR A 47 -14.63 18.92 11.99
N LYS A 48 -14.50 17.62 11.69
CA LYS A 48 -15.01 16.50 12.50
C LYS A 48 -16.49 16.68 12.85
N GLU A 49 -16.86 16.79 14.12
CA GLU A 49 -18.25 16.90 14.60
C GLU A 49 -18.99 18.15 14.07
N VAL A 50 -18.26 19.21 13.70
CA VAL A 50 -18.87 20.44 13.18
C VAL A 50 -19.43 20.22 11.76
N GLN A 51 -18.84 19.29 10.99
CA GLN A 51 -19.40 18.85 9.72
C GLN A 51 -20.77 18.20 9.94
N ASP A 52 -20.88 17.30 10.90
CA ASP A 52 -22.13 16.59 11.20
C ASP A 52 -23.24 17.58 11.62
N TYR A 53 -22.89 18.65 12.34
CA TYR A 53 -23.85 19.72 12.70
C TYR A 53 -24.35 20.48 11.47
N TYR A 54 -23.46 20.80 10.53
CA TYR A 54 -23.83 21.44 9.28
C TYR A 54 -24.80 20.58 8.47
N GLU A 55 -24.52 19.28 8.35
CA GLU A 55 -25.36 18.32 7.64
C GLU A 55 -26.72 18.12 8.33
N ARG A 56 -26.80 18.27 9.65
CA ARG A 56 -28.06 18.25 10.43
C ARG A 56 -28.81 19.59 10.44
N GLY A 57 -28.33 20.61 9.72
CA GLY A 57 -29.06 21.85 9.47
C GLY A 57 -28.52 23.10 10.18
N MET A 58 -27.37 23.03 10.86
CA MET A 58 -26.66 24.22 11.34
C MET A 58 -26.38 25.17 10.17
N ARG A 59 -26.74 26.44 10.31
CA ARG A 59 -26.64 27.40 9.20
C ARG A 59 -25.36 28.23 9.29
N VAL A 60 -24.65 28.28 8.16
CA VAL A 60 -23.46 29.13 7.97
C VAL A 60 -23.85 30.31 7.07
N PRO A 61 -23.59 31.57 7.47
CA PRO A 61 -23.86 32.75 6.65
C PRO A 61 -23.25 32.63 5.25
N ASP A 62 -23.96 33.09 4.22
CA ASP A 62 -23.66 32.78 2.82
C ASP A 62 -22.28 33.24 2.34
N ASP A 63 -21.81 34.38 2.84
CA ASP A 63 -20.51 35.01 2.52
C ASP A 63 -19.31 34.34 3.19
N VAL A 64 -19.54 33.45 4.16
CA VAL A 64 -18.48 32.72 4.87
C VAL A 64 -18.05 31.51 4.05
N THR A 65 -16.75 31.43 3.76
CA THR A 65 -16.14 30.28 3.08
C THR A 65 -16.27 29.02 3.94
N LEU A 66 -16.81 27.95 3.35
CA LEU A 66 -16.81 26.63 3.97
C LEU A 66 -15.44 25.97 3.74
N LEU A 67 -14.66 25.78 4.81
CA LEU A 67 -13.40 25.07 4.72
C LEU A 67 -13.63 23.60 5.09
N TRP A 68 -13.66 22.74 4.08
CA TRP A 68 -13.74 21.29 4.25
C TRP A 68 -12.36 20.73 4.61
N CYS A 69 -12.33 19.64 5.36
CA CYS A 69 -11.10 18.99 5.74
C CYS A 69 -11.01 17.59 5.14
N ASP A 70 -9.78 17.12 4.94
CA ASP A 70 -9.54 15.70 4.85
C ASP A 70 -9.74 14.99 6.20
N ASP A 71 -9.53 13.69 6.22
CA ASP A 71 -9.60 12.85 7.40
C ASP A 71 -8.30 12.83 8.22
N ASN A 72 -7.42 13.80 7.98
CA ASN A 72 -6.05 13.87 8.46
C ASN A 72 -5.10 12.83 7.86
N TRP A 73 -5.50 12.08 6.84
CA TRP A 73 -4.68 11.08 6.14
C TRP A 73 -4.70 11.27 4.62
N GLY A 74 -5.07 12.47 4.17
CA GLY A 74 -5.16 12.82 2.76
C GLY A 74 -6.35 12.17 2.05
N ASN A 75 -7.48 11.94 2.73
CA ASN A 75 -8.75 11.59 2.08
C ASN A 75 -9.79 12.66 2.40
N ILE A 76 -10.23 13.41 1.40
CA ILE A 76 -11.20 14.49 1.56
C ILE A 76 -12.53 13.91 2.07
N ARG A 77 -13.01 14.42 3.20
CA ARG A 77 -14.23 13.92 3.85
C ARG A 77 -15.49 14.34 3.12
N ARG A 78 -15.48 15.55 2.54
CA ARG A 78 -16.66 16.21 1.99
C ARG A 78 -16.27 17.23 0.94
N LEU A 79 -17.06 17.31 -0.12
CA LEU A 79 -16.91 18.27 -1.21
C LEU A 79 -18.24 18.94 -1.52
N PRO A 80 -18.27 20.21 -1.98
CA PRO A 80 -19.51 20.96 -2.17
C PRO A 80 -20.54 20.23 -3.04
N THR A 81 -21.79 20.20 -2.55
CA THR A 81 -22.95 19.82 -3.36
C THR A 81 -23.24 20.88 -4.41
N ALA A 82 -24.06 20.56 -5.42
CA ALA A 82 -24.48 21.55 -6.42
C ALA A 82 -25.09 22.82 -5.80
N ALA A 83 -25.85 22.70 -4.71
CA ALA A 83 -26.44 23.83 -4.00
C ALA A 83 -25.40 24.64 -3.22
N GLU A 84 -24.42 23.99 -2.59
CA GLU A 84 -23.36 24.66 -1.82
C GLU A 84 -22.40 25.44 -2.72
N ARG A 85 -22.20 25.02 -3.98
CA ARG A 85 -21.41 25.77 -4.97
C ARG A 85 -22.01 27.12 -5.34
N ALA A 86 -23.30 27.33 -5.08
CA ALA A 86 -23.96 28.62 -5.33
C ALA A 86 -23.72 29.66 -4.22
N ARG A 87 -23.11 29.27 -3.09
CA ARG A 87 -22.84 30.19 -1.96
C ARG A 87 -21.79 31.22 -2.34
N SER A 88 -22.02 32.48 -1.99
CA SER A 88 -21.10 33.59 -2.32
C SER A 88 -19.71 33.47 -1.66
N GLY A 89 -19.64 32.84 -0.48
CA GLY A 89 -18.38 32.56 0.21
C GLY A 89 -17.53 31.46 -0.41
N GLY A 90 -18.10 30.64 -1.30
CA GLY A 90 -17.46 29.45 -1.89
C GLY A 90 -17.01 28.41 -0.84
N ALA A 91 -16.12 27.52 -1.26
CA ALA A 91 -15.56 26.48 -0.39
C ALA A 91 -14.05 26.28 -0.62
N GLY A 92 -13.37 25.69 0.35
CA GLY A 92 -11.95 25.37 0.31
C GLY A 92 -11.63 24.02 0.96
N ILE A 93 -10.35 23.64 0.92
CA ILE A 93 -9.80 22.40 1.46
C ILE A 93 -8.67 22.69 2.45
N TYR A 94 -8.73 22.03 3.61
CA TYR A 94 -7.61 21.80 4.51
C TYR A 94 -7.16 20.34 4.40
N TYR A 95 -5.92 20.12 3.98
CA TYR A 95 -5.32 18.82 3.69
C TYR A 95 -4.14 18.52 4.63
N HIS A 96 -3.71 17.26 4.76
CA HIS A 96 -2.57 16.89 5.61
C HIS A 96 -1.46 16.16 4.86
N PHE A 97 -0.21 16.60 5.08
CA PHE A 97 1.01 15.84 4.81
C PHE A 97 1.68 15.32 6.08
N ASP A 98 1.21 15.77 7.24
CA ASP A 98 1.71 15.48 8.59
C ASP A 98 0.53 15.47 9.57
N TYR A 99 0.54 14.59 10.57
CA TYR A 99 -0.55 14.56 11.56
C TYR A 99 -0.14 14.06 12.95
N VAL A 100 -0.71 14.73 13.96
CA VAL A 100 -0.74 14.31 15.37
C VAL A 100 -2.15 13.81 15.70
N GLY A 101 -2.34 12.50 15.74
CA GLY A 101 -3.56 11.84 16.18
C GLY A 101 -3.65 10.38 15.73
N GLY A 102 -4.85 9.81 15.85
CA GLY A 102 -5.10 8.40 15.50
C GLY A 102 -5.18 8.12 13.99
N PRO A 103 -5.06 6.84 13.57
CA PRO A 103 -4.68 5.67 14.38
C PRO A 103 -3.24 5.70 14.92
N ARG A 104 -2.35 6.46 14.27
CA ARG A 104 -0.99 6.77 14.73
C ARG A 104 -0.48 8.03 14.07
N ASN A 105 0.26 8.85 14.80
CA ASN A 105 0.93 10.00 14.22
C ASN A 105 1.85 9.58 13.05
N TYR A 106 1.97 10.43 12.05
CA TYR A 106 3.00 10.32 11.02
C TYR A 106 3.63 11.69 10.85
N LYS A 107 4.90 11.80 11.27
CA LYS A 107 5.57 13.10 11.48
C LYS A 107 7.01 13.16 10.99
N TRP A 108 7.60 12.03 10.66
CA TRP A 108 9.04 11.96 10.47
C TRP A 108 9.48 12.34 9.04
N LEU A 109 8.95 11.66 8.03
CA LEU A 109 9.37 11.79 6.64
C LEU A 109 8.17 11.92 5.70
N ASN A 110 8.43 12.38 4.48
CA ASN A 110 7.41 12.45 3.45
C ASN A 110 6.84 11.05 3.11
N THR A 111 5.52 10.94 3.23
CA THR A 111 4.73 9.73 3.00
C THR A 111 3.55 10.01 2.04
N ASN A 112 3.66 11.05 1.21
CA ASN A 112 2.57 11.62 0.42
C ASN A 112 2.92 11.58 -1.08
N PRO A 113 2.58 10.50 -1.80
CA PRO A 113 2.77 10.42 -3.26
C PRO A 113 1.98 11.50 -4.00
N LEU A 114 2.58 12.09 -5.05
CA LEU A 114 1.91 13.10 -5.88
C LEU A 114 0.65 12.57 -6.57
N THR A 115 0.63 11.28 -6.89
CA THR A 115 -0.52 10.60 -7.52
C THR A 115 -1.76 10.64 -6.62
N LYS A 116 -1.58 10.47 -5.30
CA LYS A 116 -2.66 10.60 -4.30
C LYS A 116 -3.10 12.05 -4.13
N ILE A 117 -2.15 12.97 -4.06
CA ILE A 117 -2.44 14.40 -3.92
C ILE A 117 -3.26 14.88 -5.13
N TRP A 118 -2.84 14.53 -6.35
CA TRP A 118 -3.57 14.90 -7.56
C TRP A 118 -4.99 14.37 -7.53
N GLU A 119 -5.19 13.08 -7.22
CA GLU A 119 -6.51 12.46 -7.30
C GLU A 119 -7.51 13.15 -6.35
N GLN A 120 -7.13 13.40 -5.10
CA GLN A 120 -7.98 14.08 -4.13
C GLN A 120 -8.19 15.57 -4.49
N MET A 121 -7.13 16.29 -4.83
CA MET A 121 -7.24 17.72 -5.13
C MET A 121 -7.92 17.98 -6.47
N HIS A 122 -7.89 17.02 -7.40
CA HIS A 122 -8.66 17.07 -8.64
C HIS A 122 -10.16 16.95 -8.35
N LEU A 123 -10.57 16.06 -7.44
CA LEU A 123 -11.96 16.03 -6.94
C LEU A 123 -12.35 17.38 -6.34
N ALA A 124 -11.50 17.97 -5.49
CA ALA A 124 -11.77 19.29 -4.91
C ALA A 124 -11.98 20.39 -5.95
N TRP A 125 -11.12 20.43 -6.97
CA TRP A 125 -11.24 21.40 -8.05
C TRP A 125 -12.52 21.20 -8.86
N GLN A 126 -12.85 19.96 -9.23
CA GLN A 126 -14.05 19.65 -10.02
C GLN A 126 -15.35 19.92 -9.24
N HIS A 127 -15.33 19.81 -7.91
CA HIS A 127 -16.47 20.16 -7.04
C HIS A 127 -16.48 21.64 -6.59
N ASP A 128 -15.69 22.51 -7.22
CA ASP A 128 -15.60 23.95 -6.97
C ASP A 128 -15.24 24.34 -5.52
N ALA A 129 -14.44 23.51 -4.85
CA ALA A 129 -13.82 23.85 -3.57
C ALA A 129 -12.52 24.65 -3.78
N THR A 130 -12.59 25.77 -4.50
CA THR A 130 -11.43 26.47 -5.08
C THR A 130 -10.98 27.73 -4.31
N ARG A 131 -11.70 28.12 -3.26
CA ARG A 131 -11.51 29.40 -2.56
C ARG A 131 -10.24 29.46 -1.72
N ILE A 132 -9.92 28.36 -1.01
CA ILE A 132 -8.76 28.24 -0.13
C ILE A 132 -8.27 26.80 -0.23
N TRP A 133 -7.01 26.58 -0.60
CA TRP A 133 -6.32 25.31 -0.39
C TRP A 133 -5.16 25.54 0.56
N ILE A 134 -5.18 24.84 1.70
CA ILE A 134 -4.15 24.90 2.73
C ILE A 134 -3.79 23.46 3.12
N VAL A 135 -2.50 23.22 3.35
CA VAL A 135 -2.00 21.89 3.72
C VAL A 135 -1.16 21.98 4.99
N ASN A 136 -1.39 21.06 5.93
CA ASN A 136 -0.53 20.86 7.08
C ASN A 136 0.78 20.19 6.62
N VAL A 137 1.90 20.85 6.86
CA VAL A 137 3.23 20.43 6.40
C VAL A 137 4.15 19.98 7.52
N GLY A 138 3.63 19.85 8.75
CA GLY A 138 4.43 19.59 9.94
C GLY A 138 5.53 20.64 10.10
N ASP A 139 6.78 20.18 10.24
CA ASP A 139 7.97 21.01 10.39
C ASP A 139 8.49 21.63 9.07
N LEU A 140 7.65 21.67 8.01
CA LEU A 140 7.97 22.07 6.63
C LEU A 140 8.94 21.12 5.93
N LYS A 141 10.14 20.90 6.46
CA LYS A 141 11.03 19.85 5.96
C LYS A 141 10.68 18.52 6.63
N PRO A 142 10.71 17.39 5.92
CA PRO A 142 11.20 17.19 4.55
C PRO A 142 10.07 17.04 3.52
N MET A 143 9.11 17.99 3.51
CA MET A 143 7.93 17.96 2.63
C MET A 143 8.07 18.87 1.40
N GLU A 144 9.27 19.31 1.03
CA GLU A 144 9.49 20.31 -0.03
C GLU A 144 8.86 19.91 -1.36
N PHE A 145 9.04 18.65 -1.75
CA PHE A 145 8.54 18.11 -3.02
C PHE A 145 6.99 18.12 -3.11
N PRO A 146 6.24 17.52 -2.17
CA PRO A 146 4.78 17.57 -2.22
C PRO A 146 4.20 18.96 -1.90
N ILE A 147 4.87 19.79 -1.09
CA ILE A 147 4.45 21.20 -0.87
C ILE A 147 4.42 21.95 -2.19
N GLU A 148 5.52 21.87 -2.93
CA GLU A 148 5.63 22.58 -4.19
C GLU A 148 4.61 22.09 -5.21
N TYR A 149 4.40 20.77 -5.28
CA TYR A 149 3.37 20.21 -6.15
C TYR A 149 1.97 20.71 -5.78
N PHE A 150 1.62 20.69 -4.49
CA PHE A 150 0.33 21.17 -4.01
C PHE A 150 0.06 22.62 -4.40
N LEU A 151 1.04 23.51 -4.19
CA LEU A 151 0.93 24.93 -4.54
C LEU A 151 0.91 25.16 -6.06
N THR A 152 1.69 24.39 -6.81
CA THR A 152 1.73 24.42 -8.27
C THR A 152 0.41 23.95 -8.89
N TYR A 153 -0.18 22.90 -8.32
CA TYR A 153 -1.49 22.40 -8.70
C TYR A 153 -2.58 23.43 -8.36
N ALA A 154 -2.57 24.00 -7.14
CA ALA A 154 -3.51 25.04 -6.70
C ALA A 154 -3.54 26.25 -7.63
N TRP A 155 -2.39 26.65 -8.15
CA TRP A 155 -2.28 27.79 -9.07
C TRP A 155 -3.00 27.57 -10.40
N ALA A 156 -2.93 26.36 -10.97
CA ALA A 156 -3.53 26.06 -12.27
C ALA A 156 -3.81 24.56 -12.45
N PRO A 157 -4.87 23.99 -11.83
CA PRO A 157 -5.16 22.55 -11.88
C PRO A 157 -5.28 22.01 -13.31
N ALA A 158 -5.90 22.78 -14.22
CA ALA A 158 -6.08 22.41 -15.62
C ALA A 158 -4.75 22.24 -16.40
N LYS A 159 -3.64 22.82 -15.93
CA LYS A 159 -2.31 22.63 -16.55
C LYS A 159 -1.68 21.30 -16.18
N TRP A 160 -2.14 20.66 -15.11
CA TRP A 160 -1.52 19.48 -14.53
C TRP A 160 -2.52 18.32 -14.51
N PRO A 161 -2.95 17.80 -15.68
CA PRO A 161 -3.68 16.53 -15.70
C PRO A 161 -2.77 15.39 -15.21
N TYR A 162 -3.36 14.24 -14.92
CA TYR A 162 -2.65 13.13 -14.27
C TYR A 162 -1.38 12.71 -15.03
N GLU A 163 -1.43 12.74 -16.36
CA GLU A 163 -0.34 12.32 -17.25
C GLU A 163 0.89 13.22 -17.13
N ARG A 164 0.73 14.43 -16.59
CA ARG A 164 1.82 15.42 -16.40
C ARG A 164 2.41 15.43 -14.99
N ILE A 165 2.00 14.52 -14.10
CA ILE A 165 2.64 14.37 -12.77
C ILE A 165 4.12 14.02 -12.93
N GLY A 166 4.45 13.07 -13.81
CA GLY A 166 5.85 12.71 -14.09
C GLY A 166 6.65 13.88 -14.65
N GLU A 167 6.04 14.70 -15.51
CA GLU A 167 6.67 15.92 -16.04
C GLU A 167 6.99 16.92 -14.92
N PHE A 168 6.10 17.10 -13.94
CA PHE A 168 6.40 17.94 -12.78
C PHE A 168 7.61 17.41 -12.00
N SER A 169 7.65 16.10 -11.72
CA SER A 169 8.76 15.49 -10.99
C SER A 169 10.09 15.69 -11.70
N GLU A 170 10.13 15.52 -13.03
CA GLU A 170 11.33 15.73 -13.84
C GLU A 170 11.73 17.21 -13.91
N GLN A 171 10.77 18.14 -14.03
CA GLN A 171 11.04 19.57 -14.03
C GLN A 171 11.60 20.06 -12.69
N TRP A 172 11.05 19.58 -11.58
CA TRP A 172 11.58 19.82 -10.24
C TRP A 172 13.03 19.32 -10.14
N ALA A 173 13.27 18.06 -10.49
CA ALA A 173 14.61 17.47 -10.41
C ALA A 173 15.63 18.18 -11.31
N ALA A 174 15.22 18.55 -12.53
CA ALA A 174 16.07 19.28 -13.48
C ALA A 174 16.42 20.68 -12.97
N ARG A 175 15.51 21.35 -12.26
CA ARG A 175 15.77 22.65 -11.64
C ARG A 175 16.79 22.55 -10.50
N GLU A 176 16.65 21.55 -9.63
CA GLU A 176 17.52 21.41 -8.46
C GLU A 176 18.90 20.83 -8.80
N PHE A 177 18.98 19.89 -9.74
CA PHE A 177 20.19 19.09 -9.99
C PHE A 177 20.71 19.13 -11.43
N GLY A 178 20.03 19.85 -12.32
CA GLY A 178 20.33 19.88 -13.74
C GLY A 178 19.68 18.73 -14.53
N PRO A 179 19.62 18.83 -15.86
CA PRO A 179 18.82 17.92 -16.69
C PRO A 179 19.41 16.51 -16.83
N THR A 180 20.72 16.33 -16.64
CA THR A 180 21.43 15.08 -16.97
C THR A 180 20.88 13.84 -16.25
N HIS A 181 20.49 13.99 -14.98
CA HIS A 181 19.99 12.91 -14.14
C HIS A 181 18.55 13.14 -13.64
N ALA A 182 17.85 14.14 -14.20
CA ALA A 182 16.55 14.58 -13.70
C ALA A 182 15.49 13.46 -13.67
N SER A 183 15.42 12.64 -14.72
CA SER A 183 14.46 11.53 -14.81
C SER A 183 14.72 10.45 -13.74
N GLU A 184 15.99 10.12 -13.50
CA GLU A 184 16.37 9.15 -12.45
C GLU A 184 16.07 9.70 -11.05
N ILE A 185 16.38 10.98 -10.80
CA ILE A 185 16.08 11.63 -9.51
C ILE A 185 14.57 11.73 -9.27
N ALA A 186 13.79 12.08 -10.30
CA ALA A 186 12.34 12.07 -10.24
C ALA A 186 11.79 10.66 -9.91
N ALA A 187 12.33 9.62 -10.55
CA ALA A 187 11.96 8.23 -10.27
C ALA A 187 12.32 7.80 -8.84
N LEU A 188 13.44 8.27 -8.28
CA LEU A 188 13.83 8.01 -6.90
C LEU A 188 12.85 8.63 -5.90
N VAL A 189 12.46 9.90 -6.12
CA VAL A 189 11.53 10.63 -5.22
C VAL A 189 10.10 10.07 -5.31
N ASN A 190 9.61 9.82 -6.52
CA ASN A 190 8.32 9.16 -6.73
C ASN A 190 8.34 7.74 -6.12
N GLY A 191 9.44 7.01 -6.28
CA GLY A 191 9.62 5.66 -5.76
C GLY A 191 9.49 5.59 -4.24
N TYR A 192 10.28 6.37 -3.49
CA TYR A 192 10.24 6.28 -2.03
C TYR A 192 8.91 6.77 -1.45
N THR A 193 8.31 7.80 -2.04
CA THR A 193 7.01 8.31 -1.58
C THR A 193 5.92 7.27 -1.79
N LYS A 194 5.93 6.56 -2.92
CA LYS A 194 5.05 5.41 -3.16
C LYS A 194 5.24 4.30 -2.13
N LEU A 195 6.47 3.89 -1.85
CA LEU A 195 6.74 2.86 -0.85
C LEU A 195 6.25 3.27 0.54
N ASN A 196 6.49 4.52 0.94
CA ASN A 196 5.98 5.10 2.18
C ASN A 196 4.45 5.28 2.20
N GLY A 197 3.81 5.38 1.02
CA GLY A 197 2.36 5.41 0.86
C GLY A 197 1.67 4.07 1.13
N ARG A 198 2.41 2.94 1.07
CA ARG A 198 1.89 1.61 1.40
C ARG A 198 1.54 1.50 2.88
N ARG A 199 2.42 2.02 3.74
CA ARG A 199 2.28 2.10 5.19
C ARG A 199 3.27 3.12 5.72
N LYS A 200 2.81 4.03 6.58
CA LYS A 200 3.67 5.07 7.18
C LYS A 200 4.78 4.42 8.01
N PRO A 201 6.02 4.95 8.04
CA PRO A 201 7.14 4.38 8.78
C PRO A 201 6.83 4.06 10.25
N GLU A 202 6.11 4.96 10.94
CA GLU A 202 5.71 4.84 12.33
C GLU A 202 4.70 3.69 12.56
N LEU A 203 4.02 3.22 11.51
CA LEU A 203 3.08 2.10 11.52
C LEU A 203 3.72 0.76 11.15
N ILE A 204 4.95 0.74 10.63
CA ILE A 204 5.66 -0.50 10.31
C ILE A 204 5.99 -1.27 11.60
N GLU A 205 5.78 -2.57 11.58
CA GLU A 205 6.07 -3.46 12.70
C GLU A 205 6.60 -4.81 12.19
N PRO A 206 7.17 -5.68 13.06
CA PRO A 206 7.79 -6.93 12.63
C PRO A 206 6.87 -7.89 11.86
N GLY A 207 5.55 -7.74 12.01
CA GLY A 207 4.52 -8.54 11.35
C GLY A 207 3.89 -7.91 10.11
N THR A 208 4.30 -6.69 9.71
CA THR A 208 3.67 -5.98 8.58
C THR A 208 3.78 -6.78 7.29
N PHE A 209 4.98 -7.18 6.90
CA PHE A 209 5.22 -7.90 5.64
C PHE A 209 5.42 -9.39 5.90
N SER A 210 4.74 -10.23 5.10
CA SER A 210 4.84 -11.67 5.23
C SER A 210 6.25 -12.18 4.94
N LEU A 211 6.78 -12.95 5.88
CA LEU A 211 8.08 -13.61 5.76
C LEU A 211 8.00 -14.95 5.00
N VAL A 212 6.79 -15.50 4.86
CA VAL A 212 6.60 -16.86 4.33
C VAL A 212 5.71 -16.92 3.09
N ASN A 213 4.90 -15.89 2.83
CA ASN A 213 3.98 -15.85 1.68
C ASN A 213 4.50 -14.90 0.60
N TYR A 214 4.42 -15.33 -0.66
CA TYR A 214 4.66 -14.52 -1.87
C TYR A 214 6.00 -13.77 -1.91
N ARG A 215 6.99 -14.21 -1.13
CA ARG A 215 8.28 -13.53 -0.94
C ARG A 215 8.11 -12.06 -0.58
N GLU A 216 7.04 -11.70 0.13
CA GLU A 216 6.63 -10.30 0.29
C GLU A 216 7.71 -9.46 0.96
N ALA A 217 8.23 -9.87 2.12
CA ALA A 217 9.30 -9.15 2.79
C ALA A 217 10.60 -9.09 1.96
N GLU A 218 10.93 -10.14 1.19
CA GLU A 218 12.09 -10.14 0.29
C GLU A 218 11.93 -9.11 -0.85
N ARG A 219 10.74 -9.04 -1.46
CA ARG A 219 10.43 -8.06 -2.51
C ARG A 219 10.46 -6.63 -1.97
N VAL A 220 9.87 -6.39 -0.80
CA VAL A 220 9.88 -5.06 -0.17
C VAL A 220 11.30 -4.58 0.12
N LEU A 221 12.16 -5.43 0.69
CA LEU A 221 13.57 -5.07 0.91
C LEU A 221 14.31 -4.85 -0.40
N ALA A 222 14.03 -5.64 -1.44
CA ALA A 222 14.66 -5.48 -2.74
C ALA A 222 14.28 -4.14 -3.42
N GLU A 223 13.02 -3.72 -3.31
CA GLU A 223 12.55 -2.41 -3.81
C GLU A 223 13.27 -1.25 -3.10
N TRP A 224 13.41 -1.31 -1.78
CA TRP A 224 14.16 -0.30 -1.03
C TRP A 224 15.65 -0.30 -1.37
N GLN A 225 16.27 -1.48 -1.48
CA GLN A 225 17.68 -1.59 -1.82
C GLN A 225 17.99 -1.13 -3.25
N ASP A 226 17.06 -1.33 -4.19
CA ASP A 226 17.16 -0.78 -5.54
C ASP A 226 17.20 0.76 -5.51
N LEU A 227 16.29 1.40 -4.77
CA LEU A 227 16.29 2.86 -4.58
C LEU A 227 17.60 3.36 -3.96
N VAL A 228 18.08 2.71 -2.90
CA VAL A 228 19.37 3.07 -2.25
C VAL A 228 20.51 2.98 -3.27
N SER A 229 20.61 1.86 -3.99
CA SER A 229 21.70 1.59 -4.93
C SER A 229 21.71 2.57 -6.10
N ARG A 230 20.53 2.98 -6.58
CA ARG A 230 20.40 3.99 -7.65
C ARG A 230 20.69 5.40 -7.13
N ALA A 231 20.21 5.76 -5.94
CA ALA A 231 20.47 7.07 -5.34
C ALA A 231 21.96 7.29 -5.02
N GLU A 232 22.67 6.29 -4.48
CA GLU A 232 24.11 6.37 -4.19
C GLU A 232 24.95 6.52 -5.47
N LYS A 233 24.55 5.85 -6.57
CA LYS A 233 25.18 6.04 -7.89
C LYS A 233 25.02 7.46 -8.40
N ILE A 234 23.86 8.09 -8.17
CA ILE A 234 23.63 9.49 -8.55
C ILE A 234 24.46 10.44 -7.67
N GLU A 235 24.47 10.26 -6.35
CA GLU A 235 25.31 11.07 -5.45
C GLU A 235 26.78 11.07 -5.89
N ALA A 236 27.30 9.90 -6.27
CA ALA A 236 28.69 9.72 -6.70
C ALA A 236 29.07 10.49 -7.98
N VAL A 237 28.11 10.81 -8.85
CA VAL A 237 28.36 11.53 -10.12
C VAL A 237 27.92 12.99 -10.09
N LEU A 238 27.12 13.39 -9.11
CA LEU A 238 26.71 14.79 -8.94
C LEU A 238 27.90 15.67 -8.50
N PRO A 239 27.92 16.96 -8.90
CA PRO A 239 28.91 17.90 -8.38
C PRO A 239 28.84 17.98 -6.85
N THR A 240 29.99 18.10 -6.18
CA THR A 240 30.05 18.19 -4.71
C THR A 240 29.16 19.30 -4.13
N ALA A 241 28.99 20.41 -4.84
CA ALA A 241 28.10 21.51 -4.43
C ALA A 241 26.62 21.11 -4.34
N ALA A 242 26.20 20.04 -5.04
CA ALA A 242 24.84 19.52 -5.01
C ALA A 242 24.62 18.45 -3.92
N HIS A 243 25.68 17.95 -3.27
CA HIS A 243 25.59 16.82 -2.32
C HIS A 243 24.70 17.15 -1.12
N ASP A 244 24.78 18.34 -0.53
CA ASP A 244 23.92 18.71 0.59
C ASP A 244 22.43 18.73 0.20
N ALA A 245 22.11 19.23 -1.00
CA ALA A 245 20.75 19.27 -1.52
C ALA A 245 20.25 17.86 -1.88
N PHE A 246 21.08 17.07 -2.56
CA PHE A 246 20.74 15.71 -2.94
C PHE A 246 20.55 14.82 -1.71
N PHE A 247 21.42 14.96 -0.71
CA PHE A 247 21.32 14.19 0.53
C PHE A 247 20.01 14.49 1.25
N GLN A 248 19.67 15.76 1.47
CA GLN A 248 18.46 16.10 2.23
C GLN A 248 17.14 15.83 1.46
N LEU A 249 17.13 16.02 0.12
CA LEU A 249 15.91 15.95 -0.69
C LEU A 249 15.65 14.55 -1.28
N VAL A 250 16.67 13.72 -1.42
CA VAL A 250 16.58 12.44 -2.15
C VAL A 250 17.19 11.29 -1.36
N LEU A 251 18.48 11.34 -1.05
CA LEU A 251 19.19 10.17 -0.53
C LEU A 251 18.82 9.82 0.92
N TYR A 252 18.73 10.82 1.81
CA TYR A 252 18.38 10.59 3.22
C TYR A 252 17.02 9.89 3.39
N PRO A 253 15.89 10.37 2.83
CA PRO A 253 14.61 9.69 3.01
C PRO A 253 14.63 8.25 2.47
N ILE A 254 15.37 7.99 1.39
CA ILE A 254 15.55 6.65 0.83
C ILE A 254 16.34 5.75 1.79
N GLN A 255 17.53 6.18 2.23
CA GLN A 255 18.38 5.39 3.12
C GLN A 255 17.70 5.14 4.48
N ALA A 256 17.05 6.16 5.03
CA ALA A 256 16.40 6.07 6.34
C ALA A 256 15.18 5.13 6.32
N CYS A 257 14.30 5.23 5.32
CA CYS A 257 13.16 4.32 5.20
C CYS A 257 13.56 2.89 4.80
N ALA A 258 14.60 2.72 3.98
CA ALA A 258 15.18 1.41 3.69
C ALA A 258 15.71 0.75 4.97
N ASN A 259 16.46 1.49 5.77
CA ASN A 259 16.99 1.03 7.05
C ASN A 259 15.90 0.67 8.07
N LEU A 260 14.82 1.47 8.14
CA LEU A 260 13.67 1.17 9.02
C LEU A 260 12.98 -0.14 8.63
N ASN A 261 12.76 -0.37 7.33
CA ASN A 261 12.17 -1.62 6.84
C ASN A 261 13.10 -2.81 7.11
N GLU A 262 14.41 -2.64 6.94
CA GLU A 262 15.41 -3.64 7.28
C GLU A 262 15.37 -4.00 8.77
N LEU A 263 15.32 -3.01 9.66
CA LEU A 263 15.19 -3.21 11.11
C LEU A 263 13.97 -4.04 11.48
N TYR A 264 12.79 -3.69 10.96
CA TYR A 264 11.55 -4.39 11.32
C TYR A 264 11.45 -5.78 10.70
N ILE A 265 11.93 -5.97 9.46
CA ILE A 265 11.97 -7.29 8.83
C ILE A 265 13.01 -8.20 9.51
N ALA A 266 14.17 -7.67 9.93
CA ALA A 266 15.13 -8.42 10.73
C ALA A 266 14.54 -8.84 12.09
N ALA A 267 13.83 -7.94 12.77
CA ALA A 267 13.11 -8.28 14.01
C ALA A 267 12.01 -9.34 13.77
N GLY A 268 11.28 -9.25 12.65
CA GLY A 268 10.28 -10.25 12.24
C GLY A 268 10.90 -11.62 12.00
N ARG A 269 12.01 -11.67 11.25
CA ARG A 269 12.79 -12.89 11.00
C ARG A 269 13.33 -13.46 12.31
N ASN A 270 13.91 -12.64 13.18
CA ASN A 270 14.36 -13.06 14.50
C ASN A 270 13.22 -13.74 15.30
N ARG A 271 12.03 -13.14 15.34
CA ARG A 271 10.86 -13.72 16.01
C ARG A 271 10.49 -15.07 15.40
N LEU A 272 10.34 -15.14 14.07
CA LEU A 272 10.00 -16.38 13.36
C LEU A 272 11.04 -17.48 13.60
N TYR A 273 12.31 -17.14 13.48
CA TYR A 273 13.43 -18.06 13.59
C TYR A 273 13.59 -18.60 15.01
N SER A 274 13.28 -17.78 16.03
CA SER A 274 13.27 -18.21 17.43
C SER A 274 12.24 -19.31 17.69
N VAL A 275 11.04 -19.22 17.11
CA VAL A 275 9.98 -20.25 17.20
C VAL A 275 10.41 -21.53 16.47
N GLN A 276 11.15 -21.39 15.37
CA GLN A 276 11.69 -22.53 14.61
C GLN A 276 12.96 -23.14 15.24
N GLY A 277 13.55 -22.46 16.23
CA GLY A 277 14.79 -22.85 16.90
C GLY A 277 16.04 -22.72 16.03
N ARG A 278 16.06 -21.81 15.05
CA ARG A 278 17.14 -21.69 14.06
C ARG A 278 18.37 -21.00 14.64
N PHE A 279 19.56 -21.54 14.36
CA PHE A 279 20.84 -20.99 14.81
C PHE A 279 21.04 -19.52 14.40
N ASP A 280 20.52 -19.09 13.24
CA ASP A 280 20.60 -17.70 12.75
C ASP A 280 19.66 -16.71 13.45
N THR A 281 18.86 -17.12 14.43
CA THR A 281 18.05 -16.21 15.27
C THR A 281 18.92 -15.07 15.83
N ASN A 282 20.11 -15.39 16.34
CA ASN A 282 21.01 -14.41 16.95
C ASN A 282 21.63 -13.46 15.91
N ARG A 283 21.79 -13.91 14.66
CA ARG A 283 22.27 -13.05 13.57
C ARG A 283 21.21 -12.02 13.19
N GLU A 284 19.94 -12.41 13.14
CA GLU A 284 18.86 -11.45 12.89
C GLU A 284 18.68 -10.48 14.06
N ALA A 285 18.93 -10.91 15.31
CA ALA A 285 18.99 -9.99 16.45
C ALA A 285 20.11 -8.95 16.29
N GLU A 286 21.28 -9.39 15.80
CA GLU A 286 22.38 -8.48 15.51
C GLU A 286 22.04 -7.52 14.36
N ARG A 287 21.44 -8.03 13.29
CA ARG A 287 21.01 -7.22 12.16
C ARG A 287 20.03 -6.11 12.56
N ALA A 288 19.07 -6.42 13.44
CA ALA A 288 18.16 -5.42 13.99
C ALA A 288 18.90 -4.34 14.81
N ARG A 289 19.90 -4.72 15.63
CA ARG A 289 20.72 -3.77 16.38
C ARG A 289 21.56 -2.88 15.46
N GLN A 290 22.21 -3.46 14.46
CA GLN A 290 22.99 -2.69 13.48
C GLN A 290 22.12 -1.70 12.71
N ALA A 291 20.91 -2.09 12.31
CA ALA A 291 19.98 -1.18 11.65
C ALA A 291 19.52 -0.05 12.59
N PHE A 292 19.31 -0.34 13.88
CA PHE A 292 18.97 0.69 14.87
C PHE A 292 20.11 1.69 15.09
N ASP A 293 21.36 1.21 15.18
CA ASP A 293 22.55 2.06 15.31
C ASP A 293 22.80 2.88 14.03
N ASN A 294 22.54 2.29 12.84
CA ASN A 294 22.69 2.96 11.55
C ASN A 294 21.68 4.10 11.37
N ASP A 295 20.45 3.96 11.90
CA ASP A 295 19.49 5.06 11.91
C ASP A 295 20.03 6.29 12.65
N ALA A 296 20.61 6.11 13.84
CA ALA A 296 21.21 7.19 14.60
C ALA A 296 22.36 7.87 13.83
N ALA A 297 23.17 7.09 13.11
CA ALA A 297 24.24 7.61 12.25
C ALA A 297 23.69 8.43 11.06
N LEU A 298 22.60 7.99 10.42
CA LEU A 298 21.93 8.73 9.35
C LEU A 298 21.38 10.07 9.87
N VAL A 299 20.72 10.06 11.03
CA VAL A 299 20.22 11.28 11.70
C VAL A 299 21.38 12.24 11.99
N GLN A 300 22.48 11.74 12.55
CA GLN A 300 23.67 12.56 12.83
C GLN A 300 24.26 13.17 11.54
N ARG A 301 24.34 12.40 10.44
CA ARG A 301 24.78 12.91 9.14
C ARG A 301 23.89 14.06 8.69
N PHE A 302 22.57 13.89 8.73
CA PHE A 302 21.61 14.94 8.36
C PHE A 302 21.79 16.20 9.19
N HIS A 303 21.96 16.06 10.51
CA HIS A 303 22.18 17.21 11.39
C HIS A 303 23.53 17.89 11.19
N SER A 304 24.48 17.28 10.48
CA SER A 304 25.84 17.79 10.30
C SER A 304 26.10 18.43 8.93
N ILE A 305 25.31 18.11 7.90
CA ILE A 305 25.51 18.65 6.54
C ILE A 305 25.45 20.20 6.54
N ASN A 306 26.16 20.82 5.60
CA ASN A 306 26.23 22.28 5.45
C ASN A 306 26.53 23.03 6.78
N GLY A 307 27.50 22.54 7.55
CA GLY A 307 27.89 23.16 8.82
C GLY A 307 26.81 23.10 9.91
N GLY A 308 25.94 22.08 9.86
CA GLY A 308 24.87 21.89 10.85
C GLY A 308 23.62 22.71 10.60
N LYS A 309 23.41 23.19 9.38
CA LYS A 309 22.27 24.05 9.00
C LYS A 309 20.90 23.49 9.40
N TRP A 310 20.74 22.17 9.34
CA TRP A 310 19.48 21.47 9.60
C TRP A 310 19.52 20.61 10.87
N ASN A 311 20.35 21.00 11.84
CA ASN A 311 20.35 20.36 13.14
C ASN A 311 18.93 20.35 13.75
N HIS A 312 18.58 19.24 14.41
CA HIS A 312 17.25 18.93 14.95
C HIS A 312 16.14 18.57 13.96
N GLN A 313 16.26 18.82 12.65
CA GLN A 313 15.16 18.54 11.71
C GLN A 313 14.76 17.05 11.65
N MET A 314 15.67 16.15 12.02
CA MET A 314 15.44 14.69 12.07
C MET A 314 15.42 14.13 13.50
N SER A 315 15.00 14.92 14.50
CA SER A 315 14.91 14.48 15.90
C SER A 315 13.59 13.80 16.28
N GLN A 316 12.63 13.70 15.36
CA GLN A 316 11.35 13.04 15.60
C GLN A 316 11.56 11.54 15.89
N GLY A 317 10.96 11.05 16.98
CA GLY A 317 10.96 9.63 17.29
C GLY A 317 10.09 8.85 16.30
N LYS A 318 10.63 7.75 15.75
CA LYS A 318 9.94 6.87 14.79
C LYS A 318 9.85 5.41 15.22
N PHE A 319 10.62 5.00 16.24
CA PHE A 319 10.62 3.62 16.75
C PHE A 319 9.94 3.49 18.11
N GLY A 320 9.25 2.37 18.32
CA GLY A 320 8.71 2.00 19.63
C GLY A 320 7.30 2.52 19.92
N TYR A 321 6.55 2.91 18.88
CA TYR A 321 5.14 3.27 19.03
C TYR A 321 4.32 2.09 19.56
N VAL A 322 3.56 2.32 20.64
CA VAL A 322 2.63 1.35 21.26
C VAL A 322 1.18 1.83 21.27
N ASN A 323 0.93 3.10 20.93
CA ASN A 323 -0.38 3.69 20.77
C ASN A 323 -0.33 4.73 19.63
N TRP A 324 -1.24 5.71 19.63
CA TRP A 324 -1.29 6.73 18.60
C TRP A 324 -0.14 7.75 18.68
N GLN A 325 0.39 8.01 19.88
CA GLN A 325 1.38 9.04 20.20
C GLN A 325 2.82 8.50 20.18
N GLU A 326 3.81 9.36 19.88
CA GLU A 326 5.22 8.98 19.99
C GLU A 326 5.62 8.54 21.40
N PRO A 327 6.54 7.57 21.51
CA PRO A 327 7.12 7.22 22.80
C PRO A 327 8.05 8.35 23.31
N PRO A 328 8.27 8.46 24.63
CA PRO A 328 9.20 9.45 25.20
C PRO A 328 10.67 9.20 24.84
N ALA A 329 11.00 8.02 24.31
CA ALA A 329 12.31 7.66 23.77
C ALA A 329 12.14 6.60 22.68
N GLU A 330 13.04 6.59 21.69
CA GLU A 330 13.06 5.54 20.67
C GLU A 330 13.53 4.21 21.28
N VAL A 331 12.81 3.14 20.95
CA VAL A 331 13.10 1.80 21.46
C VAL A 331 13.23 0.84 20.27
N MET A 332 14.39 0.17 20.18
CA MET A 332 14.60 -0.92 19.22
C MET A 332 13.55 -2.02 19.46
N PRO A 333 12.96 -2.62 18.40
CA PRO A 333 12.02 -3.71 18.56
C PRO A 333 12.66 -4.87 19.34
N ALA A 334 11.83 -5.54 20.14
CA ALA A 334 12.29 -6.68 20.94
C ALA A 334 12.80 -7.82 20.04
N VAL A 335 13.94 -8.39 20.41
CA VAL A 335 14.57 -9.53 19.75
C VAL A 335 14.82 -10.66 20.74
N ALA A 336 14.67 -11.90 20.27
CA ALA A 336 14.98 -13.11 21.00
C ALA A 336 16.46 -13.50 20.82
N ILE A 337 17.03 -14.10 21.88
CA ILE A 337 18.37 -14.71 21.85
C ILE A 337 18.21 -16.23 22.06
N LEU A 338 18.68 -17.00 21.07
CA LEU A 338 18.66 -18.45 21.08
C LEU A 338 19.95 -19.02 21.69
N ARG A 339 19.82 -20.06 22.52
CA ARG A 339 20.92 -20.94 22.92
C ARG A 339 20.85 -22.23 22.09
N PRO A 340 21.75 -22.43 21.12
CA PRO A 340 21.65 -23.56 20.20
C PRO A 340 22.11 -24.88 20.83
N ASN A 341 21.70 -25.99 20.23
CA ASN A 341 22.25 -27.30 20.57
C ASN A 341 23.74 -27.38 20.20
N LYS A 342 24.52 -28.15 20.95
CA LYS A 342 25.95 -28.35 20.63
C LYS A 342 26.16 -29.14 19.34
N ARG A 343 25.34 -30.15 19.11
CA ARG A 343 25.39 -31.00 17.90
C ARG A 343 24.52 -30.42 16.79
N ALA A 344 24.79 -30.79 15.54
CA ALA A 344 23.92 -30.46 14.42
C ALA A 344 22.52 -31.06 14.66
N VAL A 345 21.50 -30.25 14.40
CA VAL A 345 20.10 -30.68 14.42
C VAL A 345 19.43 -30.13 13.17
N PRO A 346 19.55 -30.85 12.03
CA PRO A 346 19.00 -30.39 10.76
C PRO A 346 17.47 -30.30 10.78
N ALA A 347 16.97 -29.24 10.18
CA ALA A 347 15.55 -28.98 10.00
C ALA A 347 15.29 -28.23 8.70
N ILE A 348 14.03 -28.09 8.34
CA ILE A 348 13.58 -27.45 7.11
C ILE A 348 12.40 -26.51 7.38
N ALA A 349 12.48 -25.29 6.84
CA ALA A 349 11.38 -24.35 6.71
C ALA A 349 10.97 -24.28 5.22
N PHE A 350 9.77 -23.83 4.93
CA PHE A 350 9.24 -23.90 3.57
C PHE A 350 8.22 -22.82 3.32
N GLU A 351 8.12 -22.43 2.04
CA GLU A 351 7.21 -21.40 1.61
C GLU A 351 5.79 -21.66 2.08
N GLY A 352 5.14 -20.60 2.58
CA GLY A 352 3.75 -20.61 2.99
C GLY A 352 3.50 -21.03 4.43
N ARG A 353 4.51 -21.37 5.23
CA ARG A 353 4.31 -21.80 6.62
C ARG A 353 5.35 -21.21 7.57
N GLU A 354 4.86 -20.77 8.73
CA GLU A 354 5.71 -20.32 9.83
C GLU A 354 6.33 -21.48 10.62
N THR A 355 5.71 -22.66 10.58
CA THR A 355 6.26 -23.85 11.25
C THR A 355 7.37 -24.48 10.43
N SER A 356 8.33 -25.08 11.13
CA SER A 356 9.40 -25.87 10.53
C SER A 356 9.16 -27.37 10.74
N TRP A 357 9.99 -28.21 10.12
CA TRP A 357 9.96 -29.66 10.27
C TRP A 357 11.38 -30.19 10.53
N PRO A 358 11.60 -31.22 11.38
CA PRO A 358 10.64 -32.00 12.15
C PRO A 358 9.93 -31.23 13.27
N VAL A 359 8.62 -31.46 13.41
CA VAL A 359 7.84 -31.20 14.63
C VAL A 359 6.95 -32.42 14.90
N TRP A 360 6.86 -32.85 16.15
CA TRP A 360 6.08 -34.04 16.53
C TRP A 360 4.61 -33.88 16.14
N GLY A 361 3.99 -34.95 15.62
CA GLY A 361 2.58 -34.95 15.19
C GLY A 361 2.28 -34.22 13.88
N THR A 362 3.28 -33.65 13.20
CA THR A 362 3.07 -32.95 11.92
C THR A 362 3.29 -33.87 10.70
N PRO A 363 2.42 -33.79 9.67
CA PRO A 363 2.61 -34.56 8.44
C PRO A 363 3.85 -34.07 7.67
N PRO A 364 4.36 -34.86 6.70
CA PRO A 364 5.43 -34.42 5.81
C PRO A 364 5.11 -33.08 5.13
N PRO A 365 6.11 -32.19 4.96
CA PRO A 365 5.90 -30.87 4.40
C PRO A 365 5.53 -30.91 2.91
N LYS A 366 4.68 -29.95 2.51
CA LYS A 366 4.23 -29.70 1.14
C LYS A 366 4.41 -28.21 0.84
N VAL A 367 5.13 -27.89 -0.24
CA VAL A 367 5.27 -26.51 -0.74
C VAL A 367 4.05 -26.12 -1.60
N PRO A 368 3.83 -24.82 -1.89
CA PRO A 368 2.88 -24.40 -2.91
C PRO A 368 3.19 -25.05 -4.27
N SER A 369 2.23 -25.09 -5.19
CA SER A 369 2.43 -25.81 -6.45
C SER A 369 3.41 -25.09 -7.37
N LEU A 370 4.14 -25.86 -8.17
CA LEU A 370 4.76 -25.34 -9.40
C LEU A 370 3.74 -25.44 -10.52
N ASP A 371 3.65 -24.41 -11.36
CA ASP A 371 2.68 -24.37 -12.46
C ASP A 371 3.30 -23.92 -13.77
N VAL A 372 2.79 -24.47 -14.88
CA VAL A 372 3.32 -24.26 -16.23
C VAL A 372 3.13 -22.82 -16.73
N TYR A 373 2.30 -22.03 -16.07
CA TYR A 373 1.96 -20.66 -16.47
C TYR A 373 2.94 -19.64 -15.89
N SER A 374 3.17 -19.68 -14.58
CA SER A 374 4.14 -18.81 -13.90
C SER A 374 5.58 -19.24 -14.18
N GLN A 375 5.80 -20.56 -14.35
CA GLN A 375 7.12 -21.19 -14.44
C GLN A 375 8.10 -20.76 -13.34
N GLY A 376 7.59 -20.28 -12.21
CA GLY A 376 8.38 -19.82 -11.08
C GLY A 376 9.01 -20.97 -10.29
N SER A 377 9.81 -20.61 -9.28
CA SER A 377 10.34 -21.56 -8.30
C SER A 377 9.55 -21.51 -6.99
N ARG A 378 9.71 -22.56 -6.18
CA ARG A 378 9.29 -22.62 -4.79
C ARG A 378 10.49 -22.86 -3.92
N TRP A 379 10.48 -22.29 -2.73
CA TRP A 379 11.63 -22.38 -1.84
C TRP A 379 11.40 -23.23 -0.61
N VAL A 380 12.51 -23.82 -0.18
CA VAL A 380 12.67 -24.39 1.16
C VAL A 380 13.99 -23.89 1.74
N GLU A 381 14.07 -23.84 3.06
CA GLU A 381 15.26 -23.42 3.78
C GLU A 381 15.73 -24.57 4.65
N LEU A 382 16.89 -25.14 4.32
CA LEU A 382 17.57 -26.07 5.20
C LEU A 382 18.31 -25.26 6.25
N PHE A 383 18.06 -25.54 7.52
CA PHE A 383 18.67 -24.80 8.62
C PHE A 383 19.09 -25.71 9.76
N ASN A 384 19.95 -25.18 10.62
CA ASN A 384 20.45 -25.88 11.79
C ASN A 384 19.80 -25.36 13.08
N ARG A 385 19.41 -26.26 14.00
CA ARG A 385 19.06 -25.91 15.39
C ARG A 385 20.24 -26.08 16.36
N GLY A 386 21.43 -26.36 15.84
CA GLY A 386 22.67 -26.48 16.58
C GLY A 386 23.80 -25.65 15.99
N GLU A 387 24.94 -25.63 16.69
CA GLU A 387 26.13 -24.82 16.33
C GLU A 387 27.20 -25.58 15.54
N THR A 388 27.10 -26.92 15.46
CA THR A 388 27.99 -27.74 14.62
C THR A 388 27.42 -27.80 13.20
N PRO A 389 28.18 -27.44 12.15
CA PRO A 389 27.70 -27.51 10.77
C PRO A 389 27.44 -28.94 10.31
N TYR A 390 26.56 -29.11 9.32
CA TYR A 390 26.29 -30.38 8.66
C TYR A 390 26.33 -30.20 7.14
N THR A 391 26.59 -31.28 6.39
CA THR A 391 26.49 -31.26 4.93
C THR A 391 25.21 -31.92 4.46
N PHE A 392 24.73 -31.59 3.27
CA PHE A 392 23.56 -32.22 2.68
C PHE A 392 23.73 -32.50 1.18
N THR A 393 22.96 -33.47 0.70
CA THR A 393 22.67 -33.67 -0.73
C THR A 393 21.16 -33.72 -0.93
N ALA A 394 20.66 -33.18 -2.04
CA ALA A 394 19.25 -33.17 -2.41
C ALA A 394 19.03 -34.11 -3.60
N VAL A 395 18.02 -34.96 -3.51
CA VAL A 395 17.65 -35.92 -4.56
C VAL A 395 16.18 -35.71 -4.92
N ALA A 396 15.92 -35.31 -6.16
CA ALA A 396 14.58 -35.30 -6.74
C ALA A 396 14.21 -36.71 -7.23
N ASP A 397 12.94 -37.09 -7.08
CA ASP A 397 12.43 -38.36 -7.61
C ASP A 397 12.01 -38.28 -9.08
N GLN A 398 12.06 -37.09 -9.69
CA GLN A 398 11.74 -36.83 -11.09
C GLN A 398 12.92 -36.12 -11.79
N PRO A 399 13.27 -36.51 -13.03
CA PRO A 399 14.43 -35.96 -13.75
C PRO A 399 14.22 -34.51 -14.22
N TRP A 400 12.97 -34.06 -14.38
CA TRP A 400 12.62 -32.69 -14.78
C TRP A 400 12.55 -31.72 -13.60
N LEU A 401 12.63 -32.21 -12.35
CA LEU A 401 12.59 -31.35 -11.16
C LEU A 401 14.02 -30.90 -10.80
N LYS A 402 14.24 -29.59 -10.82
CA LYS A 402 15.54 -28.94 -10.58
C LYS A 402 15.60 -28.42 -9.14
N VAL A 403 16.73 -28.65 -8.48
CA VAL A 403 16.97 -28.24 -7.08
C VAL A 403 18.30 -27.50 -7.00
N THR A 404 18.28 -26.24 -6.58
CA THR A 404 19.47 -25.38 -6.55
C THR A 404 19.61 -24.64 -5.22
N PRO A 405 20.75 -24.76 -4.50
CA PRO A 405 21.80 -25.75 -4.70
C PRO A 405 21.33 -27.19 -4.36
N SER A 406 21.89 -28.20 -5.04
CA SER A 406 21.59 -29.62 -4.79
C SER A 406 22.46 -30.26 -3.71
N SER A 407 23.48 -29.55 -3.20
CA SER A 407 24.32 -29.98 -2.10
C SER A 407 25.01 -28.78 -1.47
N GLY A 408 25.46 -28.91 -0.22
CA GLY A 408 26.22 -27.85 0.43
C GLY A 408 26.42 -28.10 1.92
N THR A 409 26.94 -27.09 2.60
CA THR A 409 27.15 -27.08 4.05
C THR A 409 26.18 -26.10 4.70
N VAL A 410 25.52 -26.52 5.77
CA VAL A 410 24.60 -25.68 6.55
C VAL A 410 25.18 -25.48 7.93
N LEU A 411 25.59 -24.23 8.22
CA LEU A 411 25.84 -23.77 9.59
C LEU A 411 24.60 -23.10 10.15
N GLU A 412 24.08 -22.11 9.43
CA GLU A 412 22.90 -21.33 9.79
C GLU A 412 21.71 -21.80 8.97
N THR A 413 21.60 -21.28 7.75
CA THR A 413 20.52 -21.56 6.80
C THR A 413 21.07 -21.53 5.38
N VAL A 414 20.58 -22.43 4.54
CA VAL A 414 20.77 -22.41 3.09
C VAL A 414 19.40 -22.42 2.43
N ARG A 415 19.13 -21.39 1.62
CA ARG A 415 17.95 -21.30 0.76
C ARG A 415 18.11 -22.24 -0.42
N ILE A 416 17.10 -23.07 -0.66
CA ILE A 416 17.02 -24.01 -1.77
C ILE A 416 15.83 -23.62 -2.64
N GLU A 417 16.08 -23.41 -3.92
CA GLU A 417 15.07 -23.18 -4.94
C GLU A 417 14.73 -24.50 -5.66
N ILE A 418 13.45 -24.80 -5.74
CA ILE A 418 12.88 -25.96 -6.43
C ILE A 418 12.11 -25.43 -7.64
N SER A 419 12.49 -25.84 -8.84
CA SER A 419 11.85 -25.48 -10.10
C SER A 419 11.70 -26.69 -11.01
N ALA A 420 11.09 -26.51 -12.19
CA ALA A 420 10.87 -27.59 -13.14
C ALA A 420 11.35 -27.21 -14.55
N ASP A 421 11.82 -28.21 -15.29
CA ASP A 421 12.01 -28.13 -16.73
C ASP A 421 10.69 -28.40 -17.46
N TRP A 422 9.92 -27.35 -17.73
CA TRP A 422 8.57 -27.46 -18.30
C TRP A 422 8.52 -28.15 -19.66
N SER A 423 9.64 -28.24 -20.39
CA SER A 423 9.72 -29.02 -21.64
C SER A 423 9.62 -30.54 -21.42
N ALA A 424 9.96 -31.01 -20.22
CA ALA A 424 10.01 -32.42 -19.85
C ALA A 424 8.95 -32.81 -18.80
N VAL A 425 8.20 -31.86 -18.25
CA VAL A 425 7.08 -32.13 -17.34
C VAL A 425 5.93 -32.77 -18.12
N PRO A 426 5.46 -33.98 -17.75
CA PRO A 426 4.32 -34.61 -18.40
C PRO A 426 3.06 -33.75 -18.30
N VAL A 427 2.21 -33.81 -19.34
CA VAL A 427 0.87 -33.21 -19.29
C VAL A 427 0.01 -33.98 -18.28
N GLY A 428 -0.73 -33.24 -17.47
CA GLY A 428 -1.52 -33.74 -16.35
C GLY A 428 -0.97 -33.23 -15.01
N ASN A 429 -1.87 -33.05 -14.05
CA ASN A 429 -1.47 -32.68 -12.69
C ASN A 429 -0.84 -33.88 -11.99
N THR A 430 0.29 -33.66 -11.32
CA THR A 430 1.05 -34.72 -10.65
C THR A 430 1.70 -34.21 -9.36
N THR A 431 2.47 -35.07 -8.70
CA THR A 431 3.23 -34.73 -7.50
C THR A 431 4.62 -35.34 -7.61
N ALA A 432 5.64 -34.55 -7.26
CA ALA A 432 7.02 -34.99 -7.13
C ALA A 432 7.52 -34.81 -5.69
N LYS A 433 8.70 -35.33 -5.40
CA LYS A 433 9.34 -35.24 -4.08
C LYS A 433 10.81 -34.86 -4.21
N VAL A 434 11.26 -34.02 -3.29
CA VAL A 434 12.69 -33.76 -3.06
C VAL A 434 13.06 -34.31 -1.69
N THR A 435 14.07 -35.17 -1.64
CA THR A 435 14.63 -35.68 -0.39
C THR A 435 16.00 -35.09 -0.13
N PHE A 436 16.11 -34.34 0.95
CA PHE A 436 17.35 -33.81 1.49
C PHE A 436 17.96 -34.82 2.45
N LYS A 437 19.20 -35.23 2.18
CA LYS A 437 19.97 -36.20 2.95
C LYS A 437 21.09 -35.46 3.68
N PRO A 438 20.89 -35.01 4.92
CA PRO A 438 21.97 -34.51 5.73
C PRO A 438 22.91 -35.66 6.12
N ASP A 439 24.20 -35.38 6.30
CA ASP A 439 25.20 -36.33 6.83
C ASP A 439 24.97 -36.68 8.31
N GLN A 440 24.18 -35.86 9.01
CA GLN A 440 23.76 -36.04 10.40
C GLN A 440 22.24 -35.97 10.51
N GLY A 441 21.62 -36.78 11.36
CA GLY A 441 20.17 -36.78 11.54
C GLY A 441 19.42 -37.60 10.48
N ARG A 442 18.14 -37.26 10.25
CA ARG A 442 17.25 -38.03 9.36
C ARG A 442 17.05 -37.34 8.00
N PRO A 443 16.75 -38.09 6.93
CA PRO A 443 16.31 -37.49 5.67
C PRO A 443 15.08 -36.61 5.83
N LEU A 444 15.04 -35.50 5.11
CA LEU A 444 13.93 -34.56 5.08
C LEU A 444 13.31 -34.58 3.68
N THR A 445 12.06 -35.04 3.55
CA THR A 445 11.38 -35.14 2.25
C THR A 445 10.25 -34.12 2.16
N VAL A 446 10.25 -33.36 1.07
CA VAL A 446 9.23 -32.34 0.76
C VAL A 446 8.44 -32.80 -0.45
N THR A 447 7.12 -32.61 -0.40
CA THR A 447 6.20 -32.88 -1.50
C THR A 447 6.03 -31.61 -2.35
N VAL A 448 6.16 -31.76 -3.66
CA VAL A 448 6.08 -30.67 -4.65
C VAL A 448 4.92 -30.95 -5.62
N PRO A 449 3.78 -30.25 -5.47
CA PRO A 449 2.66 -30.39 -6.40
C PRO A 449 2.98 -29.73 -7.73
N ILE A 450 2.54 -30.33 -8.83
CA ILE A 450 2.79 -29.83 -10.19
C ILE A 450 1.46 -29.66 -10.93
N VAL A 451 1.27 -28.47 -11.50
CA VAL A 451 0.09 -28.09 -12.28
C VAL A 451 0.50 -27.90 -13.75
N ASN A 452 0.09 -28.84 -14.61
CA ASN A 452 0.34 -28.82 -16.05
C ASN A 452 -0.88 -29.39 -16.79
N PRO A 453 -2.06 -28.77 -16.68
CA PRO A 453 -3.30 -29.37 -17.16
C PRO A 453 -3.31 -29.50 -18.70
N ALA A 454 -4.07 -30.49 -19.17
CA ALA A 454 -4.31 -30.68 -20.60
C ALA A 454 -5.32 -29.66 -21.15
N GLU A 455 -6.25 -29.24 -20.30
CA GLU A 455 -7.43 -28.43 -20.64
C GLU A 455 -7.09 -26.99 -21.04
N LEU A 456 -6.00 -26.43 -20.50
CA LEU A 456 -5.49 -25.11 -20.84
C LEU A 456 -3.98 -25.19 -21.09
N ARG A 457 -3.55 -24.89 -22.31
CA ARG A 457 -2.13 -24.87 -22.68
C ARG A 457 -1.59 -23.43 -22.65
N PRO A 458 -0.32 -23.21 -22.26
CA PRO A 458 0.33 -21.91 -22.47
C PRO A 458 0.20 -21.44 -23.93
N GLY A 459 -0.08 -20.17 -24.12
CA GLY A 459 -0.38 -19.51 -25.39
C GLY A 459 -1.85 -19.61 -25.86
N SER A 460 -2.70 -20.44 -25.25
CA SER A 460 -4.04 -20.75 -25.81
C SER A 460 -5.20 -19.84 -25.37
N PHE A 461 -4.95 -18.91 -24.44
CA PHE A 461 -5.95 -18.02 -23.89
C PHE A 461 -5.31 -16.70 -23.46
N ASP A 462 -5.85 -15.58 -23.92
CA ASP A 462 -5.42 -14.25 -23.49
C ASP A 462 -6.26 -13.78 -22.30
N GLY A 463 -5.78 -14.07 -21.10
CA GLY A 463 -6.44 -13.76 -19.84
C GLY A 463 -5.71 -14.37 -18.66
N PHE A 464 -6.13 -14.00 -17.44
CA PHE A 464 -5.54 -14.47 -16.19
C PHE A 464 -5.88 -15.93 -15.91
N VAL A 465 -4.98 -16.63 -15.22
CA VAL A 465 -5.15 -18.05 -14.91
C VAL A 465 -5.10 -18.26 -13.40
N GLU A 466 -6.05 -19.05 -12.90
CA GLU A 466 -6.06 -19.50 -11.51
C GLU A 466 -4.82 -20.35 -11.19
N ILE A 467 -4.11 -19.97 -10.13
CA ILE A 467 -2.99 -20.71 -9.57
C ILE A 467 -3.17 -20.84 -8.06
N ASP A 468 -2.86 -22.01 -7.48
CA ASP A 468 -2.99 -22.25 -6.05
C ASP A 468 -4.34 -21.77 -5.44
N HIS A 469 -5.45 -22.00 -6.16
CA HIS A 469 -6.81 -21.59 -5.77
C HIS A 469 -7.02 -20.08 -5.56
N HIS A 470 -6.28 -19.24 -6.29
CA HIS A 470 -6.57 -17.82 -6.35
C HIS A 470 -6.21 -17.21 -7.71
N VAL A 471 -6.74 -16.01 -7.94
CA VAL A 471 -6.36 -15.12 -9.04
C VAL A 471 -6.12 -13.74 -8.45
N ALA A 472 -5.00 -13.10 -8.77
CA ALA A 472 -4.72 -11.71 -8.39
C ALA A 472 -4.44 -10.88 -9.65
N ILE A 473 -5.06 -9.70 -9.74
CA ILE A 473 -5.08 -8.86 -10.94
C ILE A 473 -4.82 -7.40 -10.54
N GLU A 474 -3.84 -6.75 -11.17
CA GLU A 474 -3.71 -5.30 -11.11
C GLU A 474 -4.84 -4.67 -11.92
N ALA A 475 -5.57 -3.72 -11.34
CA ALA A 475 -6.75 -3.13 -12.00
C ALA A 475 -6.47 -2.54 -13.40
N PRO A 476 -5.30 -1.90 -13.67
CA PRO A 476 -4.91 -1.45 -15.01
C PRO A 476 -4.86 -2.54 -16.08
N HIS A 477 -4.74 -3.81 -15.71
CA HIS A 477 -4.61 -4.94 -16.63
C HIS A 477 -5.97 -5.55 -17.02
N PHE A 478 -6.98 -4.72 -17.27
CA PHE A 478 -8.26 -5.17 -17.84
C PHE A 478 -8.08 -5.73 -19.26
N SER A 479 -8.95 -6.65 -19.66
CA SER A 479 -9.03 -7.13 -21.04
C SER A 479 -9.71 -6.11 -21.94
N ARG A 480 -10.78 -5.46 -21.44
CA ARG A 480 -11.57 -4.45 -22.15
C ARG A 480 -12.03 -3.36 -21.20
N ALA A 481 -12.04 -2.12 -21.67
CA ALA A 481 -12.65 -0.98 -21.00
C ALA A 481 -13.76 -0.43 -21.89
N ILE A 482 -14.99 -0.49 -21.41
CA ILE A 482 -16.21 -0.12 -22.15
C ILE A 482 -16.77 1.13 -21.49
N GLY A 483 -16.77 2.24 -22.22
CA GLY A 483 -17.37 3.51 -21.80
C GLY A 483 -18.64 3.83 -22.59
N ASP A 484 -19.22 4.97 -22.28
CA ASP A 484 -20.33 5.57 -23.03
C ASP A 484 -20.01 7.03 -23.43
N THR A 485 -20.98 7.77 -23.97
CA THR A 485 -20.78 9.18 -24.39
C THR A 485 -20.52 10.15 -23.23
N GLN A 486 -20.76 9.74 -22.00
CA GLN A 486 -20.71 10.55 -20.79
C GLN A 486 -19.69 10.05 -19.76
N THR A 487 -19.22 8.80 -19.84
CA THR A 487 -18.31 8.19 -18.88
C THR A 487 -17.27 7.32 -19.58
N ALA A 488 -16.00 7.61 -19.34
CA ALA A 488 -14.85 6.83 -19.79
C ALA A 488 -14.05 6.29 -18.59
N TRP A 489 -13.37 5.17 -18.80
CA TRP A 489 -12.41 4.62 -17.84
C TRP A 489 -11.02 5.23 -18.08
N HIS A 490 -10.34 5.53 -16.99
CA HIS A 490 -9.04 6.17 -17.01
C HIS A 490 -8.06 5.42 -16.10
N THR A 491 -6.92 5.01 -16.65
CA THR A 491 -5.85 4.38 -15.88
C THR A 491 -5.01 5.46 -15.21
N LEU A 492 -4.63 5.22 -13.96
CA LEU A 492 -3.78 6.06 -13.13
C LEU A 492 -2.46 5.30 -12.84
N PRO A 493 -1.46 5.33 -13.76
CA PRO A 493 -0.18 4.66 -13.54
C PRO A 493 0.49 5.11 -12.24
N ASP A 494 1.07 4.17 -11.49
CA ASP A 494 1.79 4.45 -10.25
C ASP A 494 0.92 4.92 -9.06
N PHE A 495 -0.40 5.07 -9.23
CA PHE A 495 -1.33 5.29 -8.12
C PHE A 495 -1.39 4.09 -7.17
N GLY A 496 -1.57 4.36 -5.88
CA GLY A 496 -1.83 3.32 -4.89
C GLY A 496 -0.59 2.51 -4.50
N ARG A 497 -0.82 1.28 -4.03
CA ARG A 497 0.23 0.51 -3.34
C ARG A 497 1.10 -0.35 -4.26
N THR A 498 0.56 -0.73 -5.42
CA THR A 498 1.18 -1.70 -6.36
C THR A 498 1.41 -1.10 -7.74
N LEU A 499 0.67 -1.46 -8.79
CA LEU A 499 0.96 -1.03 -10.16
C LEU A 499 0.35 0.33 -10.51
N GLY A 500 -0.91 0.55 -10.14
CA GLY A 500 -1.69 1.71 -10.52
C GLY A 500 -3.16 1.53 -10.17
N GLY A 501 -3.96 2.56 -10.45
CA GLY A 501 -5.41 2.54 -10.25
C GLY A 501 -6.18 2.67 -11.57
N VAL A 502 -7.49 2.44 -11.52
CA VAL A 502 -8.42 2.76 -12.61
C VAL A 502 -9.64 3.46 -12.02
N THR A 503 -10.04 4.57 -12.63
CA THR A 503 -11.19 5.39 -12.22
C THR A 503 -12.05 5.76 -13.41
N THR A 504 -13.17 6.43 -13.16
CA THR A 504 -14.06 6.99 -14.19
C THR A 504 -13.84 8.49 -14.36
N SER A 505 -14.12 9.00 -15.56
CA SER A 505 -14.07 10.42 -15.92
C SER A 505 -15.26 10.77 -16.81
N PRO A 506 -15.82 12.01 -16.72
CA PRO A 506 -15.45 13.10 -15.83
C PRO A 506 -15.90 12.87 -14.37
N VAL A 507 -15.30 13.60 -13.43
CA VAL A 507 -15.57 13.51 -11.98
C VAL A 507 -17.05 13.77 -11.64
N LEU A 508 -17.70 14.68 -12.36
CA LEU A 508 -19.10 15.06 -12.16
C LEU A 508 -20.08 14.23 -13.01
N ALA A 509 -19.67 13.05 -13.50
CA ALA A 509 -20.58 12.19 -14.25
C ALA A 509 -21.75 11.72 -13.37
N GLU A 510 -22.96 11.73 -13.93
CA GLU A 510 -24.15 11.22 -13.25
C GLU A 510 -24.01 9.72 -12.90
N PRO A 511 -24.53 9.26 -11.75
CA PRO A 511 -24.52 7.86 -11.40
C PRO A 511 -25.14 6.94 -12.46
N ARG A 512 -24.71 5.67 -12.48
CA ARG A 512 -25.14 4.65 -13.45
C ARG A 512 -25.83 3.48 -12.76
N THR A 513 -26.85 2.95 -13.42
CA THR A 513 -27.42 1.65 -13.06
C THR A 513 -26.58 0.55 -13.72
N PRO A 514 -25.99 -0.39 -12.97
CA PRO A 514 -25.14 -1.43 -13.55
C PRO A 514 -25.96 -2.47 -14.34
N GLY A 515 -25.33 -3.07 -15.35
CA GLY A 515 -25.95 -4.05 -16.26
C GLY A 515 -26.16 -3.52 -17.68
N GLY A 516 -26.50 -4.42 -18.61
CA GLY A 516 -26.69 -4.08 -20.03
C GLY A 516 -25.45 -3.43 -20.65
N ASP A 517 -25.63 -2.27 -21.26
CA ASP A 517 -24.57 -1.50 -21.93
C ASP A 517 -23.89 -0.47 -21.01
N ALA A 518 -24.13 -0.52 -19.70
CA ALA A 518 -23.50 0.40 -18.76
C ALA A 518 -21.96 0.31 -18.79
N PRO A 519 -21.24 1.43 -18.55
CA PRO A 519 -19.78 1.45 -18.55
C PRO A 519 -19.18 0.43 -17.60
N ARG A 520 -18.20 -0.34 -18.08
CA ARG A 520 -17.57 -1.42 -17.32
C ARG A 520 -16.14 -1.73 -17.76
N LEU A 521 -15.36 -2.27 -16.82
CA LEU A 521 -14.13 -3.01 -17.11
C LEU A 521 -14.46 -4.49 -17.20
N GLU A 522 -13.78 -5.20 -18.10
CA GLU A 522 -13.89 -6.66 -18.22
C GLU A 522 -12.51 -7.30 -18.06
N TYR A 523 -12.44 -8.35 -17.26
CA TYR A 523 -11.24 -9.15 -17.02
C TYR A 523 -11.54 -10.61 -17.39
N ASP A 524 -10.79 -11.14 -18.36
CA ASP A 524 -10.91 -12.53 -18.77
C ASP A 524 -10.06 -13.44 -17.88
N ILE A 525 -10.69 -14.47 -17.33
CA ILE A 525 -10.09 -15.34 -16.33
C ILE A 525 -10.39 -16.80 -16.70
N HIS A 526 -9.42 -17.68 -16.52
CA HIS A 526 -9.62 -19.12 -16.56
C HIS A 526 -9.49 -19.73 -15.17
N PHE A 527 -10.58 -20.32 -14.68
CA PHE A 527 -10.63 -21.04 -13.41
C PHE A 527 -10.56 -22.55 -13.64
N PHE A 528 -9.78 -23.23 -12.81
CA PHE A 528 -9.81 -24.68 -12.64
C PHE A 528 -10.78 -25.10 -11.54
N SER A 529 -11.12 -24.18 -10.63
CA SER A 529 -12.12 -24.36 -9.59
C SER A 529 -13.51 -23.97 -10.09
N ALA A 530 -14.53 -24.64 -9.56
CA ALA A 530 -15.93 -24.24 -9.67
C ALA A 530 -16.49 -24.05 -8.26
N GLY A 531 -17.57 -23.30 -8.10
CA GLY A 531 -18.16 -23.07 -6.79
C GLY A 531 -18.16 -21.61 -6.36
N GLU A 532 -18.10 -21.40 -5.05
CA GLU A 532 -18.02 -20.08 -4.44
C GLU A 532 -16.66 -19.43 -4.78
N ALA A 533 -16.69 -18.18 -5.24
CA ALA A 533 -15.52 -17.34 -5.42
C ALA A 533 -15.69 -16.07 -4.57
N LYS A 534 -14.76 -15.84 -3.64
CA LYS A 534 -14.73 -14.63 -2.82
C LYS A 534 -13.82 -13.62 -3.47
N VAL A 535 -14.33 -12.44 -3.78
CA VAL A 535 -13.58 -11.39 -4.46
C VAL A 535 -13.31 -10.27 -3.48
N GLU A 536 -12.04 -10.00 -3.22
CA GLU A 536 -11.55 -8.79 -2.57
C GLU A 536 -11.21 -7.75 -3.64
N PHE A 537 -11.77 -6.56 -3.50
CA PHE A 537 -11.41 -5.38 -4.26
C PHE A 537 -10.62 -4.44 -3.36
N GLN A 538 -9.43 -4.09 -3.80
CA GLN A 538 -8.60 -3.07 -3.17
C GLN A 538 -8.82 -1.76 -3.92
N VAL A 539 -9.36 -0.77 -3.23
CA VAL A 539 -9.72 0.55 -3.77
C VAL A 539 -9.08 1.64 -2.93
N ALA A 540 -8.88 2.83 -3.50
CA ALA A 540 -8.41 3.99 -2.74
C ALA A 540 -9.27 4.18 -1.47
N PRO A 541 -8.69 4.57 -0.33
CA PRO A 541 -9.42 4.72 0.93
C PRO A 541 -10.30 5.99 0.98
N SER A 542 -10.79 6.46 -0.18
CA SER A 542 -11.68 7.60 -0.33
C SER A 542 -12.93 7.46 0.55
N LEU A 543 -13.42 8.61 1.03
CA LEU A 543 -14.62 8.72 1.84
C LEU A 543 -15.83 9.07 0.97
N ASP A 544 -17.03 8.95 1.54
CA ASP A 544 -18.27 9.40 0.90
C ASP A 544 -18.31 10.93 0.88
N PHE A 545 -17.58 11.55 -0.07
CA PHE A 545 -17.40 13.00 -0.15
C PHE A 545 -18.63 13.75 -0.68
N GLN A 546 -19.66 13.04 -1.14
CA GLN A 546 -21.01 13.57 -1.42
C GLN A 546 -22.01 12.89 -0.46
N PRO A 547 -22.83 13.66 0.27
CA PRO A 547 -23.64 13.14 1.37
C PRO A 547 -24.76 12.19 0.92
N ASP A 548 -25.37 12.47 -0.24
CA ASP A 548 -26.48 11.69 -0.80
C ASP A 548 -26.03 10.67 -1.87
N GLU A 549 -24.73 10.64 -2.17
CA GLU A 549 -24.14 9.81 -3.23
C GLU A 549 -22.92 9.03 -2.71
N PRO A 550 -23.15 7.99 -1.89
CA PRO A 550 -22.05 7.19 -1.37
C PRO A 550 -21.31 6.47 -2.50
N LEU A 551 -19.99 6.34 -2.35
CA LEU A 551 -19.11 5.71 -3.32
C LEU A 551 -19.47 4.24 -3.48
N ARG A 552 -19.80 3.85 -4.71
CA ARG A 552 -20.24 2.50 -5.09
C ARG A 552 -19.70 2.12 -6.46
N PHE A 553 -19.47 0.83 -6.64
CA PHE A 553 -19.34 0.18 -7.95
C PHE A 553 -20.15 -1.12 -7.91
N ALA A 554 -20.21 -1.87 -9.01
CA ALA A 554 -20.79 -3.21 -8.98
C ALA A 554 -19.87 -4.25 -9.63
N ALA A 555 -20.02 -5.51 -9.22
CA ALA A 555 -19.29 -6.64 -9.79
C ALA A 555 -20.23 -7.76 -10.20
N SER A 556 -19.88 -8.48 -11.28
CA SER A 556 -20.57 -9.71 -11.71
C SER A 556 -19.63 -10.60 -12.51
N PHE A 557 -19.82 -11.92 -12.44
CA PHE A 557 -19.24 -12.83 -13.43
C PHE A 557 -20.25 -13.11 -14.55
N ASP A 558 -19.76 -13.11 -15.79
CA ASP A 558 -20.53 -13.47 -16.98
C ASP A 558 -21.88 -12.74 -17.04
N ASP A 559 -22.99 -13.48 -17.03
CA ASP A 559 -24.36 -12.98 -17.07
C ASP A 559 -25.05 -12.96 -15.69
N GLU A 560 -24.29 -13.10 -14.59
CA GLU A 560 -24.83 -12.87 -13.26
C GLU A 560 -25.36 -11.43 -13.09
N ALA A 561 -26.37 -11.27 -12.24
CA ALA A 561 -26.84 -9.94 -11.86
C ALA A 561 -25.71 -9.17 -11.13
N PRO A 562 -25.43 -7.91 -11.52
CA PRO A 562 -24.43 -7.08 -10.83
C PRO A 562 -24.75 -6.90 -9.34
N GLN A 563 -23.77 -7.18 -8.49
CA GLN A 563 -23.82 -6.92 -7.06
C GLN A 563 -23.23 -5.54 -6.79
N ILE A 564 -24.03 -4.61 -6.26
CA ILE A 564 -23.56 -3.27 -5.87
C ILE A 564 -22.77 -3.38 -4.57
N ILE A 565 -21.57 -2.81 -4.56
CA ILE A 565 -20.62 -2.81 -3.46
C ILE A 565 -20.40 -1.36 -3.02
N ARG A 566 -20.64 -1.07 -1.75
CA ARG A 566 -20.32 0.24 -1.15
C ARG A 566 -18.85 0.28 -0.77
N VAL A 567 -18.21 1.40 -1.12
CA VAL A 567 -16.82 1.71 -0.83
C VAL A 567 -16.72 2.46 0.49
N GLY A 568 -17.32 3.65 0.64
CA GLY A 568 -17.00 4.59 1.73
C GLY A 568 -17.11 4.05 3.16
N THR A 569 -16.19 4.50 4.04
CA THR A 569 -16.35 4.33 5.50
C THR A 569 -16.97 5.58 6.05
N ASN A 570 -17.76 5.42 7.10
CA ASN A 570 -17.94 6.46 8.09
C ASN A 570 -16.58 6.79 8.75
N PRO A 571 -16.00 7.98 8.55
CA PRO A 571 -14.71 8.35 9.12
C PRO A 571 -14.77 8.57 10.65
N ASN A 572 -15.96 8.49 11.25
CA ASN A 572 -16.15 8.56 12.69
C ASN A 572 -16.10 7.15 13.36
N GLU A 573 -15.99 6.07 12.57
CA GLU A 573 -15.81 4.70 13.07
C GLU A 573 -14.33 4.33 13.14
N TRP A 574 -13.77 4.21 14.36
CA TRP A 574 -12.35 3.92 14.57
C TRP A 574 -11.85 2.71 13.76
N GLU A 575 -12.57 1.60 13.83
CA GLU A 575 -12.52 0.51 12.84
C GLU A 575 -13.87 0.54 12.13
N PRO A 576 -13.97 0.71 10.80
CA PRO A 576 -13.02 0.31 9.74
C PRO A 576 -12.10 1.39 9.17
N TRP A 577 -12.27 2.67 9.54
CA TRP A 577 -11.51 3.78 8.93
C TRP A 577 -10.02 3.73 9.29
N GLY A 578 -9.69 3.46 10.56
CA GLY A 578 -8.31 3.38 11.05
C GLY A 578 -7.49 2.32 10.31
N THR A 579 -8.06 1.15 10.05
CA THR A 579 -7.44 0.12 9.20
C THR A 579 -7.20 0.64 7.77
N ALA A 580 -8.19 1.28 7.13
CA ALA A 580 -8.07 1.72 5.74
C ALA A 580 -6.97 2.79 5.54
N VAL A 581 -6.87 3.76 6.45
CA VAL A 581 -5.83 4.81 6.38
C VAL A 581 -4.45 4.29 6.77
N SER A 582 -4.37 3.35 7.72
CA SER A 582 -3.12 2.69 8.10
C SER A 582 -2.58 1.80 6.97
N ASP A 583 -3.50 1.18 6.21
CA ASP A 583 -3.16 0.28 5.12
C ASP A 583 -3.02 0.95 3.75
N GLY A 584 -3.30 2.26 3.68
CA GLY A 584 -3.26 3.04 2.45
C GLY A 584 -4.28 2.59 1.39
N VAL A 585 -5.23 1.72 1.76
CA VAL A 585 -6.19 1.09 0.86
C VAL A 585 -7.42 0.67 1.64
N ARG A 586 -8.53 0.54 0.92
CA ARG A 586 -9.72 -0.09 1.44
C ARG A 586 -9.94 -1.44 0.75
N ARG A 587 -10.27 -2.46 1.55
CA ARG A 587 -10.64 -3.78 1.08
C ARG A 587 -12.15 -3.95 1.21
N VAL A 588 -12.84 -4.19 0.10
CA VAL A 588 -14.27 -4.51 0.06
C VAL A 588 -14.48 -5.84 -0.64
N PHE A 589 -15.57 -6.54 -0.32
CA PHE A 589 -15.74 -7.94 -0.71
C PHE A 589 -17.08 -8.20 -1.39
N SER A 590 -17.09 -9.15 -2.31
CA SER A 590 -18.31 -9.80 -2.82
C SER A 590 -18.11 -11.31 -2.91
N THR A 591 -19.22 -12.04 -3.06
CA THR A 591 -19.19 -13.49 -3.26
C THR A 591 -19.99 -13.83 -4.50
N HIS A 592 -19.40 -14.64 -5.37
CA HIS A 592 -19.98 -15.05 -6.65
C HIS A 592 -20.00 -16.57 -6.78
N GLN A 593 -20.87 -17.09 -7.65
CA GLN A 593 -21.02 -18.52 -7.87
C GLN A 593 -20.56 -18.89 -9.29
N LEU A 594 -19.32 -19.37 -9.40
CA LEU A 594 -18.80 -19.89 -10.66
C LEU A 594 -19.57 -21.16 -11.03
N LYS A 595 -20.35 -21.10 -12.12
CA LYS A 595 -21.22 -22.20 -12.59
C LYS A 595 -20.45 -23.46 -12.98
N GLY A 596 -19.16 -23.32 -13.30
CA GLY A 596 -18.27 -24.41 -13.67
C GLY A 596 -16.82 -23.93 -13.67
N ALA A 597 -15.89 -24.86 -13.93
CA ALA A 597 -14.53 -24.50 -14.29
C ALA A 597 -14.50 -24.05 -15.76
N GLY A 598 -13.49 -23.27 -16.14
CA GLY A 598 -13.29 -22.78 -17.50
C GLY A 598 -13.13 -21.27 -17.57
N ARG A 599 -13.49 -20.70 -18.72
CA ARG A 599 -13.35 -19.27 -18.99
C ARG A 599 -14.54 -18.51 -18.40
N HIS A 600 -14.23 -17.41 -17.73
CA HIS A 600 -15.18 -16.48 -17.14
C HIS A 600 -14.73 -15.05 -17.41
N THR A 601 -15.69 -14.13 -17.40
CA THR A 601 -15.41 -12.69 -17.48
C THR A 601 -15.91 -12.01 -16.21
N LEU A 602 -14.98 -11.50 -15.40
CA LEU A 602 -15.33 -10.59 -14.31
C LEU A 602 -15.60 -9.20 -14.89
N LYS A 603 -16.76 -8.64 -14.58
CA LYS A 603 -17.18 -7.29 -14.99
C LYS A 603 -17.21 -6.38 -13.77
N ILE A 604 -16.54 -5.23 -13.87
CA ILE A 604 -16.60 -4.15 -12.88
C ILE A 604 -17.37 -2.99 -13.49
N TRP A 605 -18.54 -2.69 -12.94
CA TRP A 605 -19.46 -1.69 -13.47
C TRP A 605 -19.30 -0.36 -12.76
N ALA A 606 -19.27 0.72 -13.52
CA ALA A 606 -19.36 2.07 -12.96
C ALA A 606 -20.74 2.25 -12.30
N VAL A 607 -20.77 2.83 -11.09
CA VAL A 607 -22.02 3.20 -10.41
C VAL A 607 -21.96 4.66 -9.98
N THR A 608 -21.02 5.05 -9.12
CA THR A 608 -20.75 6.47 -8.82
C THR A 608 -19.34 6.85 -9.26
N PRO A 609 -19.09 8.10 -9.71
CA PRO A 609 -17.74 8.57 -9.99
C PRO A 609 -16.89 8.64 -8.71
N GLY A 610 -15.56 8.72 -8.88
CA GLY A 610 -14.62 8.87 -7.76
C GLY A 610 -14.17 7.58 -7.08
N VAL A 611 -14.62 6.40 -7.54
CA VAL A 611 -14.04 5.11 -7.14
C VAL A 611 -12.75 4.86 -7.92
N VAL A 612 -11.64 4.66 -7.20
CA VAL A 612 -10.36 4.25 -7.79
C VAL A 612 -10.06 2.80 -7.40
N LEU A 613 -10.12 1.88 -8.36
CA LEU A 613 -9.80 0.47 -8.18
C LEU A 613 -8.31 0.23 -8.42
N GLU A 614 -7.60 -0.38 -7.46
CA GLU A 614 -6.17 -0.69 -7.55
C GLU A 614 -5.92 -2.16 -7.88
N ARG A 615 -6.63 -3.08 -7.21
CA ARG A 615 -6.36 -4.52 -7.33
C ARG A 615 -7.61 -5.36 -7.10
N ILE A 616 -7.66 -6.53 -7.75
CA ILE A 616 -8.68 -7.55 -7.57
C ILE A 616 -8.00 -8.85 -7.12
N ILE A 617 -8.46 -9.45 -6.03
CA ILE A 617 -7.98 -10.74 -5.53
C ILE A 617 -9.18 -11.67 -5.40
N ILE A 618 -9.15 -12.81 -6.07
CA ILE A 618 -10.23 -13.79 -6.12
C ILE A 618 -9.73 -15.05 -5.42
N ASP A 619 -10.36 -15.43 -4.32
CA ASP A 619 -10.15 -16.68 -3.61
C ASP A 619 -11.18 -17.71 -4.06
N THR A 620 -10.70 -18.79 -4.66
CA THR A 620 -11.49 -19.98 -5.05
C THR A 620 -11.19 -21.18 -4.17
N GLY A 621 -10.52 -20.93 -3.03
CA GLY A 621 -10.31 -21.93 -2.00
C GLY A 621 -11.61 -22.45 -1.38
N THR A 622 -11.50 -23.54 -0.65
CA THR A 622 -12.64 -24.11 0.09
C THR A 622 -12.69 -23.54 1.50
N GLY A 623 -13.83 -23.59 2.18
CA GLY A 623 -13.95 -23.10 3.57
C GLY A 623 -12.96 -23.71 4.58
N ARG A 624 -12.30 -24.84 4.26
CA ARG A 624 -11.19 -25.40 5.06
C ARG A 624 -9.79 -24.91 4.64
N PHE A 625 -9.62 -24.45 3.41
CA PHE A 625 -8.34 -24.07 2.82
C PHE A 625 -8.55 -22.91 1.84
N SER A 626 -8.30 -21.67 2.28
CA SER A 626 -8.23 -20.50 1.40
C SER A 626 -7.06 -20.63 0.43
N GLY A 627 -7.25 -20.24 -0.83
CA GLY A 627 -6.17 -20.13 -1.81
C GLY A 627 -5.33 -18.86 -1.61
N VAL A 628 -5.90 -17.84 -0.97
CA VAL A 628 -5.20 -16.59 -0.65
C VAL A 628 -4.57 -16.68 0.74
N ARG A 629 -3.25 -16.84 0.76
CA ARG A 629 -2.43 -16.81 1.98
C ARG A 629 -2.29 -15.36 2.52
N PRO A 630 -2.21 -15.16 3.85
CA PRO A 630 -2.08 -13.82 4.45
C PRO A 630 -0.83 -13.08 3.99
N SER A 631 -1.00 -11.84 3.55
CA SER A 631 0.08 -10.91 3.17
C SER A 631 -0.47 -9.48 3.13
N TYR A 632 0.41 -8.50 3.17
CA TYR A 632 0.03 -7.09 3.27
C TYR A 632 -0.47 -6.49 1.95
N LEU A 633 0.29 -6.74 0.88
CA LEU A 633 0.09 -6.30 -0.49
C LEU A 633 -0.69 -7.34 -1.33
N GLY A 634 -0.95 -8.52 -0.77
CA GLY A 634 -1.59 -9.63 -1.46
C GLY A 634 -0.60 -10.51 -2.26
N PRO A 635 -1.13 -11.55 -2.93
CA PRO A 635 -0.35 -12.35 -3.88
C PRO A 635 0.26 -11.48 -4.98
N VAL A 636 1.35 -11.93 -5.61
CA VAL A 636 1.80 -11.34 -6.89
C VAL A 636 0.73 -11.53 -7.95
N GLU A 637 0.73 -10.69 -9.00
CA GLU A 637 -0.23 -10.83 -10.08
C GLU A 637 -0.17 -12.24 -10.71
N SER A 638 -1.33 -12.83 -10.95
CA SER A 638 -1.44 -14.17 -11.52
C SER A 638 -0.96 -14.17 -12.97
N PRO A 639 -0.37 -15.28 -13.43
CA PRO A 639 0.11 -15.38 -14.80
C PRO A 639 -1.05 -15.30 -15.79
N ARG A 640 -0.75 -14.79 -16.98
CA ARG A 640 -1.62 -14.92 -18.15
C ARG A 640 -1.28 -16.20 -18.91
N ALA A 641 -2.29 -16.88 -19.44
CA ALA A 641 -2.04 -18.04 -20.29
C ALA A 641 -1.42 -17.64 -21.63
N GLY A 642 -1.66 -16.42 -22.13
CA GLY A 642 -1.15 -15.93 -23.42
C GLY A 642 0.30 -15.48 -23.36
N THR A 643 0.93 -15.33 -24.53
CA THR A 643 2.22 -14.60 -24.63
C THR A 643 1.93 -13.12 -24.35
N GLY A 644 2.11 -12.69 -23.11
CA GLY A 644 1.79 -11.32 -22.68
C GLY A 644 2.29 -10.26 -23.66
N LYS A 645 1.43 -9.28 -23.94
CA LYS A 645 1.89 -7.93 -24.25
C LYS A 645 2.04 -7.17 -22.95
#